data_AF-A0A383VAR7-F1
#
_entry.id   AF-A0A383VAR7-F1
#
_cell.length_a   1.000
_cell.length_b   1.000
_cell.length_c   1.000
_cell.angle_alpha   90.00
_cell.angle_beta   90.00
_cell.angle_gamma   90.00
#
_symmetry.space_group_name_H-M   'P 1'
#
loop_
_entity.id
_entity.type
_entity.pdbx_description
1 polymer ?
#
loop_
_entity_poly.entity_id
_entity_poly.type
_entity_poly.pdbx_seq_one_letter_code
_entity_poly.pdbx_strand_id
1 'polypeptide(L)'
;MLLGCMAPRPCRKLRLCALLLLLLSELALQHAAARQEEEGEGEKPKPEVDGSYMTDSYKKNILEYAASLGRNRAERRRAAAPGQAFEPGWLQIGPDAARWQAQGNTHQNAGRVKKILQDPNNLNRVYVAFSAGGVWRSDNFFSQAPTWRALTDSAFVSVPTTSVGAMALGAADSKMIYLGLGDFFDVRPTLGGVVCTSLDATATEGVVFTADECKALPGQTAIRDIKVAPGAGLNRQDQVIVAASAGSWQDGDEAQGGMWVSRDAGQTYQAAKLGANCWSIAQTIIAGSVGWLAACTIDGRSEIWRSSNQGLTFTRIAATPFGPDAGRATLAVLSPGSNIVYALVAKKGADSGQYLDIFRSNGGGAPNTWTALKFMSKRVINPPPRNEWNNWTATTVGGTFWGAGDPIAQASFNQMLLVDPADRTGNTFFFGANLMSAKTTDGGRTFSVVSYWLDTLEQYGIPYNHADHHTAAYLLKPPAALQAPGSRPASMQDIGLPATGSGYGGGFSGIHQDADAAAAAVAAAETEGVAQAAANVQAADGTVEASAQVQQAGARVVVFGTDGGIFVSDDGRGGAMDKGEKNIGISTMLVDLIAATPLFPDLVAVGLQDNAVRSRVGRTTDWNAVSNGDGTGIAMSQAGNPLRACALGQTNWAGCPWRYNLSVLASNTNEILDTLIENNGAVCGTGTLSIIPEDSIPNRAAGFVVPPPALDRTGQTFYMKFARNIFRTKNCGNEWSIWAGVLRGTGLPAPVVQDTGDDDPCLDAGCDNTGSALWGGWGDSTGSITLGLHPRNILRAASLLFVSHTKDDPATPAIAITANDGASWTTQSFNVPNWFPRSTTSPTFSSDGRRLFVAYTAPGTGAPARILANNNPFAAGAAGAVWRPLPAAGLPRDVPVLRILAHPTIARTLFVANWLGVYVTFDGGLTFSRLGDDTDEPLPLVQVSDLAIIPRAAGGFVVRAGTRGRSVFEYDRVL
;
A
#
# COMPACT_ATOMS: atom_id res chain seq x y z
N MET A 1 -36.28 -60.54 -46.29
CA MET A 1 -36.29 -61.66 -45.32
C MET A 1 -34.87 -62.15 -45.12
N LEU A 2 -34.44 -62.19 -43.86
CA LEU A 2 -33.43 -63.06 -43.23
C LEU A 2 -31.91 -62.83 -43.40
N LEU A 3 -31.25 -63.00 -42.24
CA LEU A 3 -29.87 -62.76 -41.83
C LEU A 3 -28.82 -63.73 -42.41
N GLY A 4 -27.54 -63.35 -42.35
CA GLY A 4 -26.39 -64.27 -42.37
C GLY A 4 -25.05 -63.60 -42.00
N CYS A 5 -24.27 -64.25 -41.13
CA CYS A 5 -23.20 -63.72 -40.27
C CYS A 5 -21.77 -63.59 -40.86
N MET A 6 -21.01 -62.68 -40.21
CA MET A 6 -19.56 -62.70 -39.83
C MET A 6 -18.41 -62.63 -40.87
N ALA A 7 -17.40 -61.83 -40.50
CA ALA A 7 -16.30 -61.20 -41.27
C ALA A 7 -14.96 -62.01 -41.25
N PRO A 8 -13.81 -61.57 -41.88
CA PRO A 8 -13.03 -60.36 -41.49
C PRO A 8 -12.16 -59.60 -42.55
N ARG A 9 -12.12 -58.25 -42.43
CA ARG A 9 -11.04 -57.22 -42.65
C ARG A 9 -10.23 -57.14 -43.98
N PRO A 10 -9.53 -56.01 -44.33
CA PRO A 10 -9.37 -54.70 -43.65
C PRO A 10 -9.57 -53.45 -44.56
N CYS A 11 -9.75 -52.25 -43.96
CA CYS A 11 -9.01 -51.03 -44.35
C CYS A 11 -9.28 -49.85 -43.37
N ARG A 12 -8.19 -49.28 -42.86
CA ARG A 12 -8.11 -48.52 -41.59
C ARG A 12 -7.93 -47.00 -41.79
N LYS A 13 -8.29 -46.43 -42.93
CA LYS A 13 -7.96 -45.02 -43.28
C LYS A 13 -9.14 -44.06 -43.51
N LEU A 14 -10.40 -44.51 -43.44
CA LEU A 14 -11.57 -43.62 -43.65
C LEU A 14 -12.34 -43.18 -42.40
N ARG A 15 -12.03 -43.70 -41.19
CA ARG A 15 -12.75 -43.32 -39.95
C ARG A 15 -12.10 -42.21 -39.12
N LEU A 16 -10.88 -41.78 -39.43
CA LEU A 16 -10.23 -40.69 -38.69
C LEU A 16 -10.63 -39.29 -39.20
N CYS A 17 -10.89 -39.13 -40.50
CA CYS A 17 -11.28 -37.83 -41.06
C CYS A 17 -12.75 -37.46 -40.79
N ALA A 18 -13.66 -38.44 -40.66
CA ALA A 18 -15.06 -38.16 -40.38
C ALA A 18 -15.34 -37.79 -38.90
N LEU A 19 -14.50 -38.25 -37.95
CA LEU A 19 -14.60 -37.86 -36.55
C LEU A 19 -14.04 -36.45 -36.29
N LEU A 20 -13.02 -36.03 -37.03
CA LEU A 20 -12.40 -34.71 -36.88
C LEU A 20 -13.28 -33.57 -37.44
N LEU A 21 -14.08 -33.85 -38.47
CA LEU A 21 -15.00 -32.88 -39.09
C LEU A 21 -16.31 -32.68 -38.31
N LEU A 22 -16.74 -33.67 -37.51
CA LEU A 22 -17.91 -33.55 -36.62
C LEU A 22 -17.59 -32.79 -35.31
N LEU A 23 -16.37 -32.96 -34.78
CA LEU A 23 -15.87 -32.21 -33.61
C LEU A 23 -15.61 -30.72 -33.92
N LEU A 24 -15.28 -30.38 -35.18
CA LEU A 24 -15.07 -28.98 -35.59
C LEU A 24 -16.37 -28.22 -35.90
N SER A 25 -17.50 -28.91 -36.12
CA SER A 25 -18.82 -28.27 -36.30
C SER A 25 -19.56 -27.99 -34.98
N GLU A 26 -19.25 -28.69 -33.89
CA GLU A 26 -19.87 -28.47 -32.57
C GLU A 26 -19.18 -27.34 -31.78
N LEU A 27 -17.87 -27.10 -31.97
CA LEU A 27 -17.17 -25.95 -31.38
C LEU A 27 -17.52 -24.60 -32.05
N ALA A 28 -18.03 -24.61 -33.30
CA ALA A 28 -18.43 -23.40 -34.01
C ALA A 28 -19.90 -22.98 -33.76
N LEU A 29 -20.75 -23.88 -33.22
CA LEU A 29 -22.15 -23.58 -32.90
C LEU A 29 -22.40 -23.08 -31.47
N GLN A 30 -21.45 -23.28 -30.54
CA GLN A 30 -21.53 -22.72 -29.17
C GLN A 30 -21.22 -21.20 -29.12
N HIS A 31 -20.75 -20.62 -30.22
CA HIS A 31 -20.50 -19.19 -30.37
C HIS A 31 -21.74 -18.36 -30.83
N ALA A 32 -22.95 -18.95 -30.89
CA ALA A 32 -24.12 -18.28 -31.50
C ALA A 32 -25.43 -18.24 -30.68
N ALA A 33 -25.51 -18.81 -29.47
CA ALA A 33 -26.79 -19.00 -28.76
C ALA A 33 -26.97 -18.28 -27.39
N ALA A 34 -26.07 -17.38 -26.99
CA ALA A 34 -26.18 -16.66 -25.70
C ALA A 34 -26.38 -15.13 -25.85
N ARG A 35 -26.86 -14.67 -27.00
CA ARG A 35 -27.35 -13.28 -27.19
C ARG A 35 -28.88 -13.27 -27.14
N GLN A 36 -29.42 -12.43 -26.26
CA GLN A 36 -30.82 -12.02 -26.08
C GLN A 36 -31.70 -12.86 -25.16
N GLU A 37 -31.66 -12.55 -23.86
CA GLU A 37 -32.86 -12.31 -23.05
C GLU A 37 -32.60 -11.07 -22.17
N GLU A 38 -33.15 -9.93 -22.62
CA GLU A 38 -33.33 -8.70 -21.82
C GLU A 38 -34.63 -8.80 -20.99
N GLU A 39 -34.70 -7.94 -19.97
CA GLU A 39 -35.90 -7.47 -19.23
C GLU A 39 -36.17 -8.13 -17.86
N GLY A 40 -35.63 -7.48 -16.82
CA GLY A 40 -36.06 -7.66 -15.44
C GLY A 40 -34.94 -7.65 -14.40
N GLU A 41 -33.98 -6.73 -14.47
CA GLU A 41 -33.01 -6.56 -13.38
C GLU A 41 -33.71 -5.98 -12.14
N GLY A 42 -34.16 -6.85 -11.25
CA GLY A 42 -34.27 -6.49 -9.84
C GLY A 42 -32.87 -6.17 -9.32
N GLU A 43 -32.69 -4.98 -8.76
CA GLU A 43 -31.47 -4.51 -8.10
C GLU A 43 -30.81 -5.64 -7.30
N LYS A 44 -29.70 -6.17 -7.82
CA LYS A 44 -28.82 -7.04 -7.05
C LYS A 44 -28.14 -6.16 -6.00
N PRO A 45 -28.14 -6.54 -4.70
CA PRO A 45 -27.61 -5.70 -3.64
C PRO A 45 -26.11 -5.45 -3.84
N LYS A 46 -25.76 -4.18 -4.03
CA LYS A 46 -24.39 -3.67 -4.19
C LYS A 46 -23.53 -3.99 -2.95
N PRO A 47 -22.21 -4.25 -3.10
CA PRO A 47 -21.29 -4.43 -1.97
C PRO A 47 -21.24 -3.17 -1.08
N GLU A 48 -21.58 -3.34 0.20
CA GLU A 48 -21.90 -2.24 1.13
C GLU A 48 -20.68 -1.75 1.95
N VAL A 49 -19.50 -1.59 1.34
CA VAL A 49 -18.42 -0.72 1.88
C VAL A 49 -17.90 0.18 0.78
N ASP A 50 -18.81 1.07 0.42
CA ASP A 50 -18.66 2.13 -0.56
C ASP A 50 -17.83 3.28 0.06
N GLY A 51 -17.14 4.09 -0.76
CA GLY A 51 -16.64 5.41 -0.38
C GLY A 51 -17.67 6.29 0.38
N SER A 52 -18.94 5.89 0.40
CA SER A 52 -20.03 6.25 1.31
C SER A 52 -19.65 6.62 2.76
N TYR A 53 -18.60 6.02 3.35
CA TYR A 53 -18.22 6.37 4.73
C TYR A 53 -17.47 7.70 4.85
N MET A 54 -16.78 8.14 3.78
CA MET A 54 -15.99 9.39 3.72
C MET A 54 -16.88 10.63 3.50
N THR A 55 -17.95 10.71 4.30
CA THR A 55 -18.83 11.88 4.34
C THR A 55 -18.06 13.14 4.76
N ASP A 56 -18.61 14.32 4.46
CA ASP A 56 -17.99 15.57 4.89
C ASP A 56 -17.90 15.69 6.42
N SER A 57 -18.85 15.10 7.17
CA SER A 57 -18.78 15.05 8.64
C SER A 57 -17.66 14.12 9.13
N TYR A 58 -17.47 12.97 8.49
CA TYR A 58 -16.34 12.07 8.77
C TYR A 58 -15.02 12.80 8.59
N LYS A 59 -14.80 13.41 7.42
CA LYS A 59 -13.55 14.13 7.10
C LYS A 59 -13.27 15.23 8.14
N LYS A 60 -14.30 16.00 8.50
CA LYS A 60 -14.22 17.03 9.53
C LYS A 60 -13.80 16.44 10.88
N ASN A 61 -14.47 15.39 11.35
CA ASN A 61 -14.18 14.76 12.65
C ASN A 61 -12.73 14.24 12.72
N ILE A 62 -12.25 13.60 11.65
CA ILE A 62 -10.88 13.07 11.58
C ILE A 62 -9.85 14.20 11.57
N LEU A 63 -10.07 15.26 10.77
CA LEU A 63 -9.18 16.42 10.73
C LEU A 63 -9.14 17.16 12.08
N GLU A 64 -10.28 17.38 12.72
CA GLU A 64 -10.35 18.03 14.05
C GLU A 64 -9.62 17.20 15.11
N TYR A 65 -9.81 15.88 15.11
CA TYR A 65 -9.12 14.97 16.01
C TYR A 65 -7.60 15.03 15.80
N ALA A 66 -7.15 14.90 14.55
CA ALA A 66 -5.74 14.92 14.20
C ALA A 66 -5.08 16.26 14.56
N ALA A 67 -5.76 17.38 14.29
CA ALA A 67 -5.30 18.70 14.65
C ALA A 67 -5.20 18.87 16.18
N SER A 68 -6.13 18.30 16.95
CA SER A 68 -6.07 18.32 18.41
C SER A 68 -4.83 17.58 18.95
N LEU A 69 -4.45 16.45 18.35
CA LEU A 69 -3.22 15.74 18.72
C LEU A 69 -1.98 16.58 18.43
N GLY A 70 -1.91 17.20 17.25
CA GLY A 70 -0.81 18.11 16.88
C GLY A 70 -0.66 19.27 17.87
N ARG A 71 -1.76 19.95 18.23
CA ARG A 71 -1.76 21.02 19.23
C ARG A 71 -1.31 20.55 20.61
N ASN A 72 -1.85 19.43 21.10
CA ASN A 72 -1.49 18.87 22.40
C ASN A 72 -0.01 18.47 22.50
N ARG A 73 0.60 17.99 21.41
CA ARG A 73 2.04 17.69 21.35
C ARG A 73 2.87 18.98 21.36
N ALA A 74 2.49 19.98 20.56
CA ALA A 74 3.17 21.27 20.53
C ALA A 74 3.12 21.98 21.91
N GLU A 75 1.98 21.96 22.59
CA GLU A 75 1.81 22.52 23.93
C GLU A 75 2.70 21.82 24.97
N ARG A 76 2.74 20.47 24.97
CA ARG A 76 3.59 19.71 25.89
C ARG A 76 5.07 20.02 25.70
N ARG A 77 5.53 20.11 24.46
CA ARG A 77 6.93 20.49 24.17
C ARG A 77 7.24 21.92 24.62
N ARG A 78 6.31 22.87 24.45
CA ARG A 78 6.46 24.24 24.97
C ARG A 78 6.49 24.31 26.50
N ALA A 79 5.79 23.38 27.16
CA ALA A 79 5.75 23.30 28.62
C ALA A 79 6.93 22.54 29.23
N ALA A 80 7.69 21.77 28.44
CA ALA A 80 8.86 21.03 28.91
C ALA A 80 10.02 21.98 29.24
N ALA A 81 10.81 21.63 30.26
CA ALA A 81 12.00 22.40 30.60
C ALA A 81 13.05 22.32 29.47
N PRO A 82 13.84 23.38 29.21
CA PRO A 82 14.91 23.31 28.22
C PRO A 82 15.86 22.13 28.50
N GLY A 83 16.04 21.25 27.51
CA GLY A 83 16.91 20.07 27.64
C GLY A 83 16.27 18.87 28.34
N GLN A 84 14.98 18.91 28.68
CA GLN A 84 14.27 17.73 29.16
C GLN A 84 14.18 16.67 28.06
N ALA A 85 14.82 15.52 28.28
CA ALA A 85 14.68 14.35 27.41
C ALA A 85 13.31 13.70 27.63
N PHE A 86 12.61 13.39 26.54
CA PHE A 86 11.43 12.53 26.59
C PHE A 86 11.87 11.06 26.47
N GLU A 87 11.04 10.15 26.99
CA GLU A 87 11.26 8.71 26.81
C GLU A 87 11.26 8.36 25.31
N PRO A 88 12.11 7.40 24.86
CA PRO A 88 12.10 6.95 23.48
C PRO A 88 10.73 6.36 23.11
N GLY A 89 10.21 6.78 21.96
CA GLY A 89 8.88 6.40 21.48
C GLY A 89 8.88 5.16 20.58
N TRP A 90 8.03 5.19 19.56
CA TRP A 90 7.95 4.15 18.55
C TRP A 90 9.19 4.15 17.65
N LEU A 91 9.78 2.98 17.45
CA LEU A 91 10.87 2.76 16.52
C LEU A 91 10.34 2.11 15.24
N GLN A 92 10.59 2.72 14.08
CA GLN A 92 10.37 2.05 12.79
C GLN A 92 11.42 0.95 12.60
N ILE A 93 10.98 -0.28 12.36
CA ILE A 93 11.88 -1.45 12.26
C ILE A 93 11.89 -2.09 10.86
N GLY A 94 11.31 -1.43 9.85
CA GLY A 94 11.21 -1.90 8.47
C GLY A 94 9.98 -2.78 8.19
N PRO A 95 9.86 -3.43 7.02
CA PRO A 95 10.85 -3.45 5.94
C PRO A 95 11.11 -2.10 5.29
N ASP A 96 12.40 -1.79 5.09
CA ASP A 96 12.92 -0.71 4.23
C ASP A 96 14.08 -1.17 3.33
N ALA A 97 14.53 -2.42 3.50
CA ALA A 97 15.55 -3.09 2.72
C ALA A 97 15.38 -4.61 2.84
N ALA A 98 15.96 -5.35 1.90
CA ALA A 98 16.05 -6.81 1.93
C ALA A 98 17.44 -7.26 1.47
N ARG A 99 18.08 -8.20 2.16
CA ARG A 99 19.36 -8.77 1.70
C ARG A 99 19.19 -9.98 0.82
N TRP A 100 18.05 -10.65 0.91
CA TRP A 100 17.75 -11.86 0.17
C TRP A 100 16.24 -11.98 -0.10
N GLN A 101 15.91 -12.47 -1.30
CA GLN A 101 14.56 -12.86 -1.67
C GLN A 101 14.52 -14.31 -2.15
N ALA A 102 13.38 -14.98 -1.92
CA ALA A 102 13.15 -16.38 -2.24
C ALA A 102 13.23 -16.74 -3.75
N GLN A 103 13.41 -15.77 -4.63
CA GLN A 103 13.73 -15.97 -6.05
C GLN A 103 15.25 -15.92 -6.34
N GLY A 104 16.10 -15.81 -5.32
CA GLY A 104 17.55 -15.63 -5.48
C GLY A 104 17.97 -14.22 -5.92
N ASN A 105 17.03 -13.29 -6.07
CA ASN A 105 17.31 -11.90 -6.41
C ASN A 105 17.50 -11.02 -5.16
N THR A 106 18.16 -9.87 -5.34
CA THR A 106 18.52 -8.92 -4.26
C THR A 106 17.84 -7.55 -4.44
N HIS A 107 16.74 -7.51 -5.21
CA HIS A 107 16.07 -6.27 -5.58
C HIS A 107 15.48 -5.57 -4.35
N GLN A 108 15.51 -4.25 -4.34
CA GLN A 108 14.98 -3.44 -3.24
C GLN A 108 13.65 -2.84 -3.66
N ASN A 109 12.57 -3.28 -3.02
CA ASN A 109 11.22 -2.81 -3.33
C ASN A 109 10.70 -1.87 -2.25
N ALA A 110 9.96 -0.85 -2.67
CA ALA A 110 9.04 -0.04 -1.87
C ALA A 110 7.60 -0.26 -2.38
N GLY A 111 6.69 0.69 -2.13
CA GLY A 111 5.29 0.62 -2.57
C GLY A 111 5.01 1.44 -3.83
N ARG A 112 3.75 1.43 -4.27
CA ARG A 112 3.26 2.17 -5.46
C ARG A 112 3.59 3.65 -5.44
N VAL A 113 4.40 4.09 -6.40
CA VAL A 113 4.78 5.49 -6.58
C VAL A 113 3.72 6.26 -7.33
N LYS A 114 3.32 7.41 -6.78
CA LYS A 114 2.33 8.32 -7.37
C LYS A 114 2.98 9.52 -8.05
N LYS A 115 4.05 10.04 -7.47
CA LYS A 115 4.70 11.24 -7.98
C LYS A 115 6.18 11.29 -7.59
N ILE A 116 7.00 11.75 -8.52
CA ILE A 116 8.41 12.10 -8.32
C ILE A 116 8.59 13.57 -8.70
N LEU A 117 9.17 14.37 -7.82
CA LEU A 117 9.43 15.81 -8.04
C LEU A 117 10.86 16.16 -7.62
N GLN A 118 11.57 16.90 -8.47
CA GLN A 118 12.86 17.52 -8.13
C GLN A 118 12.64 18.95 -7.69
N ASP A 119 13.33 19.42 -6.65
CA ASP A 119 13.35 20.84 -6.32
C ASP A 119 14.16 21.61 -7.39
N PRO A 120 13.57 22.56 -8.12
CA PRO A 120 14.30 23.36 -9.10
C PRO A 120 15.39 24.23 -8.48
N ASN A 121 15.32 24.52 -7.17
CA ASN A 121 16.30 25.34 -6.46
C ASN A 121 17.39 24.50 -5.76
N ASN A 122 17.23 23.17 -5.70
CA ASN A 122 18.24 22.25 -5.19
C ASN A 122 18.13 20.91 -5.93
N LEU A 123 19.01 20.69 -6.91
CA LEU A 123 18.95 19.50 -7.76
C LEU A 123 19.18 18.19 -6.99
N ASN A 124 19.85 18.20 -5.83
CA ASN A 124 19.99 16.97 -5.02
C ASN A 124 18.73 16.63 -4.23
N ARG A 125 17.77 17.56 -4.13
CA ARG A 125 16.54 17.38 -3.39
C ARG A 125 15.45 16.79 -4.28
N VAL A 126 15.00 15.60 -3.91
CA VAL A 126 13.95 14.85 -4.60
C VAL A 126 12.88 14.42 -3.61
N TYR A 127 11.62 14.62 -4.01
CA TYR A 127 10.44 14.19 -3.29
C TYR A 127 9.76 13.04 -4.02
N VAL A 128 9.33 12.04 -3.27
CA VAL A 128 8.59 10.89 -3.79
C VAL A 128 7.32 10.70 -2.95
N ALA A 129 6.18 10.65 -3.63
CA ALA A 129 4.88 10.36 -3.00
C ALA A 129 4.41 8.96 -3.38
N PHE A 130 3.85 8.25 -2.40
CA PHE A 130 3.40 6.87 -2.52
C PHE A 130 1.91 6.76 -2.25
N SER A 131 1.25 5.82 -2.92
CA SER A 131 -0.20 5.65 -2.88
C SER A 131 -0.75 5.47 -1.47
N ALA A 132 -0.07 4.69 -0.64
CA ALA A 132 -0.38 4.50 0.78
C ALA A 132 0.83 4.80 1.68
N GLY A 133 1.97 5.19 1.10
CA GLY A 133 3.26 5.30 1.78
C GLY A 133 3.67 6.72 2.18
N GLY A 134 2.76 7.68 2.10
CA GLY A 134 3.01 9.08 2.39
C GLY A 134 4.02 9.73 1.44
N VAL A 135 4.71 10.76 1.94
CA VAL A 135 5.71 11.53 1.18
C VAL A 135 7.08 11.38 1.81
N TRP A 136 8.09 11.21 0.96
CA TRP A 136 9.50 11.08 1.32
C TRP A 136 10.35 12.11 0.60
N ARG A 137 11.42 12.56 1.25
CA ARG A 137 12.41 13.47 0.68
C ARG A 137 13.81 12.91 0.87
N SER A 138 14.63 13.03 -0.16
CA SER A 138 16.08 12.92 -0.06
C SER A 138 16.69 14.26 -0.41
N ASP A 139 17.68 14.71 0.36
CA ASP A 139 18.48 15.92 0.08
C ASP A 139 19.82 15.58 -0.61
N ASN A 140 20.07 14.30 -0.87
CA ASN A 140 21.30 13.75 -1.46
C ASN A 140 20.98 12.62 -2.46
N PHE A 141 19.91 12.77 -3.25
CA PHE A 141 19.35 11.71 -4.10
C PHE A 141 20.37 11.01 -5.01
N PHE A 142 21.36 11.76 -5.52
CA PHE A 142 22.38 11.23 -6.43
C PHE A 142 23.55 10.52 -5.73
N SER A 143 23.61 10.50 -4.39
CA SER A 143 24.51 9.63 -3.61
C SER A 143 24.23 8.15 -3.93
N GLN A 144 25.25 7.28 -3.88
CA GLN A 144 25.04 5.83 -4.03
C GLN A 144 24.07 5.27 -2.98
N ALA A 145 24.15 5.79 -1.75
CA ALA A 145 23.19 5.52 -0.69
C ALA A 145 22.50 6.85 -0.31
N PRO A 146 21.36 7.20 -0.95
CA PRO A 146 20.61 8.36 -0.55
C PRO A 146 20.02 8.14 0.84
N THR A 147 19.93 9.21 1.62
CA THR A 147 19.18 9.20 2.88
C THR A 147 17.79 9.73 2.64
N TRP A 148 16.79 9.06 3.19
CA TRP A 148 15.38 9.42 3.06
C TRP A 148 14.80 9.89 4.38
N ARG A 149 13.94 10.90 4.31
CA ARG A 149 13.15 11.39 5.43
C ARG A 149 11.67 11.33 5.06
N ALA A 150 10.87 10.66 5.88
CA ALA A 150 9.42 10.72 5.77
C ALA A 150 8.92 12.12 6.20
N LEU A 151 8.13 12.76 5.35
CA LEU A 151 7.57 14.10 5.60
C LEU A 151 6.19 14.06 6.25
N THR A 152 5.60 12.87 6.40
CA THR A 152 4.26 12.71 6.99
C THR A 152 4.28 12.04 8.37
N ASP A 153 5.45 11.89 9.00
CA ASP A 153 5.65 10.96 10.14
C ASP A 153 6.24 11.61 11.41
N SER A 154 6.34 12.95 11.48
CA SER A 154 7.00 13.61 12.62
C SER A 154 6.04 13.91 13.78
N ALA A 155 6.61 14.21 14.97
CA ALA A 155 5.85 14.65 16.14
C ALA A 155 4.95 15.87 15.90
N PHE A 156 5.32 16.74 14.95
CA PHE A 156 4.55 17.93 14.58
C PHE A 156 3.60 17.69 13.39
N VAL A 157 3.77 16.59 12.66
CA VAL A 157 2.86 16.21 11.59
C VAL A 157 1.58 15.61 12.18
N SER A 158 0.45 16.06 11.66
CA SER A 158 -0.88 15.58 12.03
C SER A 158 -1.75 15.23 10.82
N VAL A 159 -1.15 14.94 9.66
CA VAL A 159 -1.92 14.41 8.53
C VAL A 159 -2.45 13.01 8.88
N PRO A 160 -3.77 12.77 8.81
CA PRO A 160 -4.38 11.55 9.36
C PRO A 160 -4.42 10.36 8.39
N THR A 161 -3.57 10.38 7.36
CA THR A 161 -3.51 9.31 6.34
C THR A 161 -2.16 9.35 5.65
N THR A 162 -1.67 8.19 5.25
CA THR A 162 -0.52 8.05 4.36
C THR A 162 -0.95 7.83 2.91
N SER A 163 -2.27 7.83 2.64
CA SER A 163 -2.81 7.70 1.29
C SER A 163 -2.66 9.00 0.51
N VAL A 164 -1.80 8.99 -0.50
CA VAL A 164 -1.52 10.17 -1.34
C VAL A 164 -1.98 9.90 -2.76
N GLY A 165 -2.92 10.70 -3.24
CA GLY A 165 -3.38 10.61 -4.62
C GLY A 165 -2.62 11.52 -5.59
N ALA A 166 -2.14 12.67 -5.13
CA ALA A 166 -1.38 13.61 -5.96
C ALA A 166 -0.45 14.52 -5.13
N MET A 167 0.59 15.06 -5.78
CA MET A 167 1.50 16.03 -5.18
C MET A 167 2.03 17.02 -6.24
N ALA A 168 2.22 18.27 -5.85
CA ALA A 168 2.86 19.31 -6.67
C ALA A 168 3.69 20.28 -5.82
N LEU A 169 4.76 20.83 -6.40
CA LEU A 169 5.49 21.96 -5.82
C LEU A 169 4.82 23.28 -6.23
N GLY A 170 4.98 24.30 -5.39
CA GLY A 170 4.59 25.67 -5.71
C GLY A 170 5.32 26.19 -6.95
N ALA A 171 4.63 27.00 -7.74
CA ALA A 171 5.20 27.59 -8.95
C ALA A 171 5.86 28.94 -8.66
N ALA A 172 5.34 29.68 -7.68
CA ALA A 172 5.94 30.91 -7.17
C ALA A 172 7.09 30.65 -6.20
N ASP A 173 6.97 29.61 -5.36
CA ASP A 173 8.01 29.16 -4.43
C ASP A 173 8.02 27.62 -4.37
N SER A 174 9.13 26.99 -4.80
CA SER A 174 9.26 25.54 -4.83
C SER A 174 9.32 24.89 -3.44
N LYS A 175 9.45 25.68 -2.38
CA LYS A 175 9.33 25.21 -1.00
C LYS A 175 7.89 24.91 -0.62
N MET A 176 6.90 25.49 -1.29
CA MET A 176 5.50 25.15 -1.06
C MET A 176 5.20 23.78 -1.65
N ILE A 177 4.53 22.93 -0.88
CA ILE A 177 4.09 21.60 -1.32
C ILE A 177 2.58 21.50 -1.16
N TYR A 178 1.92 21.11 -2.25
CA TYR A 178 0.49 20.80 -2.31
C TYR A 178 0.32 19.29 -2.35
N LEU A 179 -0.36 18.74 -1.33
CA LEU A 179 -0.56 17.31 -1.16
C LEU A 179 -2.04 16.96 -1.23
N GLY A 180 -2.41 16.14 -2.22
CA GLY A 180 -3.76 15.59 -2.37
C GLY A 180 -3.85 14.24 -1.70
N LEU A 181 -4.73 14.12 -0.70
CA LEU A 181 -4.93 12.91 0.08
C LEU A 181 -6.02 12.02 -0.51
N GLY A 182 -5.84 10.71 -0.36
CA GLY A 182 -6.71 9.68 -0.91
C GLY A 182 -6.35 9.37 -2.36
N ASP A 183 -5.62 8.27 -2.55
CA ASP A 183 -5.47 7.67 -3.87
C ASP A 183 -6.75 6.95 -4.28
N PHE A 184 -7.12 7.06 -5.56
CA PHE A 184 -8.37 6.48 -6.07
C PHE A 184 -8.37 4.94 -6.09
N PHE A 185 -7.19 4.33 -6.21
CA PHE A 185 -7.01 2.88 -6.22
C PHE A 185 -6.53 2.36 -4.86
N ASP A 186 -6.39 3.22 -3.85
CA ASP A 186 -6.26 2.77 -2.48
C ASP A 186 -7.65 2.33 -2.01
N VAL A 187 -7.75 1.05 -1.70
CA VAL A 187 -9.02 0.38 -1.42
C VAL A 187 -9.65 0.91 -0.13
N ARG A 188 -8.86 1.41 0.84
CA ARG A 188 -9.37 1.88 2.15
C ARG A 188 -8.52 3.01 2.77
N PRO A 189 -8.40 4.17 2.11
CA PRO A 189 -7.66 5.29 2.68
C PRO A 189 -8.32 5.75 3.99
N THR A 190 -7.54 6.11 5.00
CA THR A 190 -8.13 6.66 6.25
C THR A 190 -8.84 7.99 5.99
N LEU A 191 -8.34 8.77 5.03
CA LEU A 191 -8.91 10.03 4.62
C LEU A 191 -8.57 10.27 3.14
N GLY A 192 -9.49 10.86 2.39
CA GLY A 192 -9.28 11.25 1.00
C GLY A 192 -10.18 12.40 0.57
N GLY A 193 -9.91 12.96 -0.62
CA GLY A 193 -10.63 14.15 -1.12
C GLY A 193 -10.27 15.42 -0.35
N VAL A 194 -9.04 15.48 0.18
CA VAL A 194 -8.52 16.59 0.99
C VAL A 194 -7.23 17.08 0.39
N VAL A 195 -7.02 18.41 0.35
CA VAL A 195 -5.77 19.01 -0.09
C VAL A 195 -5.09 19.69 1.09
N CYS A 196 -3.86 19.31 1.39
CA CYS A 196 -3.03 19.92 2.42
C CYS A 196 -1.92 20.75 1.81
N THR A 197 -1.53 21.82 2.50
CA THR A 197 -0.38 22.65 2.11
C THR A 197 0.68 22.61 3.20
N SER A 198 1.94 22.75 2.80
CA SER A 198 3.06 22.92 3.73
C SER A 198 4.18 23.70 3.07
N LEU A 199 4.96 24.42 3.87
CA LEU A 199 6.16 25.14 3.45
C LEU A 199 7.41 24.39 3.94
N ASP A 200 8.32 24.06 3.03
CA ASP A 200 9.66 23.55 3.35
C ASP A 200 10.58 24.69 3.80
N ALA A 201 10.30 25.27 4.98
CA ALA A 201 10.87 26.54 5.39
C ALA A 201 12.36 26.46 5.81
N THR A 202 12.83 25.37 6.45
CA THR A 202 14.20 25.27 7.03
C THR A 202 14.75 23.84 7.18
N ALA A 203 16.08 23.73 7.27
CA ALA A 203 16.84 22.48 7.38
C ALA A 203 16.66 21.70 8.71
N THR A 204 16.19 22.35 9.78
CA THR A 204 16.12 21.75 11.14
C THR A 204 14.76 21.15 11.48
N GLU A 205 13.63 21.76 11.09
CA GLU A 205 12.30 21.19 11.32
C GLU A 205 11.68 20.54 10.06
N GLY A 206 12.09 20.95 8.84
CA GLY A 206 11.58 20.42 7.56
C GLY A 206 10.11 20.73 7.28
N VAL A 207 9.58 20.18 6.17
CA VAL A 207 8.14 20.20 5.82
C VAL A 207 7.31 19.63 6.96
N VAL A 208 6.32 20.39 7.44
CA VAL A 208 5.35 19.94 8.46
C VAL A 208 3.95 20.08 7.88
N PHE A 209 3.32 18.95 7.56
CA PHE A 209 1.91 18.95 7.22
C PHE A 209 1.08 18.85 8.51
N THR A 210 0.28 19.88 8.79
CA THR A 210 -0.66 19.88 9.92
C THR A 210 -2.08 19.72 9.40
N ALA A 211 -2.95 19.07 10.17
CA ALA A 211 -4.36 18.92 9.79
C ALA A 211 -5.10 20.26 9.68
N ASP A 212 -4.66 21.32 10.37
CA ASP A 212 -5.24 22.66 10.28
C ASP A 212 -5.01 23.30 8.88
N GLU A 213 -3.93 22.91 8.18
CA GLU A 213 -3.59 23.34 6.81
C GLU A 213 -4.21 22.46 5.71
N CYS A 214 -5.09 21.52 6.09
CA CYS A 214 -5.79 20.63 5.17
C CYS A 214 -7.22 21.11 4.90
N LYS A 215 -7.60 21.20 3.62
CA LYS A 215 -8.93 21.62 3.15
C LYS A 215 -9.65 20.45 2.51
N ALA A 216 -10.72 19.98 3.13
CA ALA A 216 -11.58 18.95 2.57
C ALA A 216 -12.42 19.52 1.42
N LEU A 217 -12.42 18.83 0.28
CA LEU A 217 -13.27 19.16 -0.86
C LEU A 217 -14.65 18.51 -0.66
N PRO A 218 -15.74 19.29 -0.61
CA PRO A 218 -17.08 18.76 -0.38
C PRO A 218 -17.47 17.63 -1.34
N GLY A 219 -17.97 16.53 -0.79
CA GLY A 219 -18.43 15.35 -1.55
C GLY A 219 -17.34 14.54 -2.26
N GLN A 220 -16.06 14.93 -2.15
CA GLN A 220 -14.95 14.20 -2.77
C GLN A 220 -14.32 13.21 -1.79
N THR A 221 -13.79 12.11 -2.31
CA THR A 221 -13.22 10.97 -1.58
C THR A 221 -11.80 10.64 -2.04
N ALA A 222 -11.34 11.14 -3.19
CA ALA A 222 -9.98 10.97 -3.69
C ALA A 222 -9.49 12.18 -4.47
N ILE A 223 -8.17 12.39 -4.50
CA ILE A 223 -7.51 13.40 -5.33
C ILE A 223 -6.69 12.69 -6.41
N ARG A 224 -7.01 12.90 -7.69
CA ARG A 224 -6.40 12.16 -8.81
C ARG A 224 -5.19 12.88 -9.43
N ASP A 225 -5.22 14.21 -9.49
CA ASP A 225 -4.10 15.01 -10.00
C ASP A 225 -4.14 16.43 -9.42
N ILE A 226 -2.97 17.03 -9.24
CA ILE A 226 -2.79 18.43 -8.82
C ILE A 226 -1.77 19.07 -9.76
N LYS A 227 -2.10 20.25 -10.27
CA LYS A 227 -1.18 21.13 -11.00
C LYS A 227 -1.16 22.52 -10.40
N VAL A 228 0.01 23.12 -10.40
CA VAL A 228 0.22 24.48 -9.89
C VAL A 228 0.80 25.34 -11.01
N ALA A 229 0.34 26.58 -11.09
CA ALA A 229 0.89 27.60 -11.96
C ALA A 229 0.94 28.95 -11.24
N PRO A 230 1.80 29.89 -11.68
CA PRO A 230 1.77 31.25 -11.13
C PRO A 230 0.40 31.89 -11.38
N GLY A 231 -0.22 32.45 -10.35
CA GLY A 231 -1.50 33.14 -10.46
C GLY A 231 -1.39 34.46 -11.22
N ALA A 232 -2.55 34.94 -11.70
CA ALA A 232 -2.62 36.22 -12.40
C ALA A 232 -2.67 37.41 -11.42
N GLY A 233 -1.99 38.50 -11.77
CA GLY A 233 -1.92 39.73 -10.97
C GLY A 233 -0.53 40.01 -10.40
N LEU A 234 -0.39 41.16 -9.72
CA LEU A 234 0.91 41.66 -9.24
C LEU A 234 1.52 40.83 -8.10
N ASN A 235 0.70 40.11 -7.33
CA ASN A 235 1.15 39.35 -6.15
C ASN A 235 1.60 37.92 -6.47
N ARG A 236 1.45 37.44 -7.73
CA ARG A 236 1.85 36.10 -8.24
C ARG A 236 1.64 34.91 -7.28
N GLN A 237 0.56 34.88 -6.51
CA GLN A 237 0.25 33.73 -5.65
C GLN A 237 -0.03 32.48 -6.50
N ASP A 238 0.27 31.30 -6.00
CA ASP A 238 0.01 30.05 -6.71
C ASP A 238 -1.47 29.85 -7.01
N GLN A 239 -1.76 29.54 -8.28
CA GLN A 239 -3.01 28.93 -8.70
C GLN A 239 -2.85 27.41 -8.61
N VAL A 240 -3.79 26.76 -7.91
CA VAL A 240 -3.82 25.30 -7.77
C VAL A 240 -5.05 24.76 -8.47
N ILE A 241 -4.85 23.80 -9.37
CA ILE A 241 -5.91 23.08 -10.08
C ILE A 241 -5.89 21.63 -9.61
N VAL A 242 -7.05 21.11 -9.23
CA VAL A 242 -7.19 19.77 -8.63
C VAL A 242 -8.25 18.99 -9.38
N ALA A 243 -7.92 17.77 -9.79
CA ALA A 243 -8.88 16.78 -10.25
C ALA A 243 -9.21 15.87 -9.06
N ALA A 244 -10.49 15.81 -8.69
CA ALA A 244 -10.97 15.00 -7.57
C ALA A 244 -12.08 14.05 -8.03
N SER A 245 -12.29 12.99 -7.26
CA SER A 245 -13.35 12.02 -7.48
C SER A 245 -14.22 11.90 -6.24
N ALA A 246 -15.51 11.65 -6.44
CA ALA A 246 -16.34 10.95 -5.47
C ALA A 246 -16.26 9.44 -5.73
N GLY A 247 -16.60 8.63 -4.72
CA GLY A 247 -16.50 7.17 -4.77
C GLY A 247 -15.06 6.62 -4.72
N SER A 248 -14.94 5.31 -4.70
CA SER A 248 -13.69 4.55 -4.81
C SER A 248 -13.68 3.74 -6.11
N TRP A 249 -12.53 3.21 -6.51
CA TRP A 249 -12.44 2.30 -7.66
C TRP A 249 -13.39 1.11 -7.57
N GLN A 250 -13.71 0.65 -6.35
CA GLN A 250 -14.56 -0.52 -6.11
C GLN A 250 -16.05 -0.25 -6.34
N ASP A 251 -16.46 1.01 -6.32
CA ASP A 251 -17.88 1.37 -6.35
C ASP A 251 -18.45 1.32 -7.78
N GLY A 252 -17.59 1.31 -8.81
CA GLY A 252 -17.97 1.42 -10.23
C GLY A 252 -18.66 2.75 -10.58
N ASP A 253 -19.18 3.47 -9.57
CA ASP A 253 -19.85 4.75 -9.63
C ASP A 253 -18.79 5.87 -9.58
N GLU A 254 -18.30 6.27 -10.75
CA GLU A 254 -17.54 7.53 -10.89
C GLU A 254 -18.45 8.77 -10.73
N ALA A 255 -19.74 8.64 -10.40
CA ALA A 255 -20.77 9.60 -10.83
C ALA A 255 -20.66 11.08 -10.32
N GLN A 256 -19.74 11.45 -9.41
CA GLN A 256 -19.70 12.80 -8.81
C GLN A 256 -18.29 13.41 -8.57
N GLY A 257 -17.28 13.06 -9.37
CA GLY A 257 -15.99 13.76 -9.37
C GLY A 257 -16.05 15.17 -9.99
N GLY A 258 -15.01 15.96 -9.75
CA GLY A 258 -15.00 17.35 -10.18
C GLY A 258 -13.61 17.98 -10.23
N MET A 259 -13.55 19.11 -10.92
CA MET A 259 -12.37 19.97 -10.96
C MET A 259 -12.51 21.06 -9.90
N TRP A 260 -11.44 21.36 -9.18
CA TRP A 260 -11.41 22.38 -8.14
C TRP A 260 -10.25 23.34 -8.38
N VAL A 261 -10.44 24.60 -8.01
CA VAL A 261 -9.47 25.67 -8.23
C VAL A 261 -9.26 26.45 -6.94
N SER A 262 -8.00 26.67 -6.58
CA SER A 262 -7.58 27.70 -5.62
C SER A 262 -6.86 28.83 -6.35
N ARG A 263 -7.06 30.06 -5.89
CA ARG A 263 -6.39 31.29 -6.37
C ARG A 263 -5.68 32.06 -5.27
N ASP A 264 -5.62 31.45 -4.09
CA ASP A 264 -5.07 31.99 -2.85
C ASP A 264 -4.08 30.98 -2.24
N ALA A 265 -3.29 30.33 -3.11
CA ALA A 265 -2.23 29.40 -2.74
C ALA A 265 -2.71 28.22 -1.85
N GLY A 266 -3.93 27.73 -2.06
CA GLY A 266 -4.52 26.58 -1.36
C GLY A 266 -5.31 26.90 -0.10
N GLN A 267 -5.51 28.19 0.22
CA GLN A 267 -6.29 28.59 1.40
C GLN A 267 -7.78 28.29 1.23
N THR A 268 -8.33 28.50 0.03
CA THR A 268 -9.71 28.14 -0.31
C THR A 268 -9.80 27.47 -1.68
N TYR A 269 -10.82 26.62 -1.86
CA TYR A 269 -11.10 25.91 -3.10
C TYR A 269 -12.54 26.13 -3.54
N GLN A 270 -12.72 26.41 -4.84
CA GLN A 270 -14.03 26.48 -5.49
C GLN A 270 -14.15 25.38 -6.54
N ALA A 271 -15.32 24.75 -6.63
CA ALA A 271 -15.61 23.80 -7.68
C ALA A 271 -15.70 24.53 -9.03
N ALA A 272 -14.97 24.03 -10.03
CA ALA A 272 -15.12 24.46 -11.41
C ALA A 272 -16.42 23.84 -11.98
N LYS A 273 -17.12 24.59 -12.84
CA LYS A 273 -18.33 24.09 -13.49
C LYS A 273 -17.96 23.01 -14.50
N LEU A 274 -18.15 21.75 -14.13
CA LEU A 274 -17.83 20.54 -14.89
C LEU A 274 -18.77 19.41 -14.46
N GLY A 275 -19.27 18.61 -15.41
CA GLY A 275 -20.09 17.41 -15.14
C GLY A 275 -19.40 16.13 -15.59
N ALA A 276 -18.12 15.96 -15.24
CA ALA A 276 -17.27 14.85 -15.69
C ALA A 276 -16.15 14.55 -14.68
N ASN A 277 -15.62 13.33 -14.70
CA ASN A 277 -14.58 12.88 -13.77
C ASN A 277 -13.20 13.00 -14.39
N CYS A 278 -12.38 13.92 -13.90
CA CYS A 278 -11.07 14.11 -14.50
C CYS A 278 -10.00 13.20 -13.87
N TRP A 279 -9.16 12.65 -14.73
CA TRP A 279 -8.07 11.75 -14.38
C TRP A 279 -6.70 12.39 -14.48
N SER A 280 -6.55 13.35 -15.40
CA SER A 280 -5.26 13.98 -15.68
C SER A 280 -5.46 15.43 -16.14
N ILE A 281 -4.59 16.31 -15.68
CA ILE A 281 -4.56 17.73 -16.04
C ILE A 281 -3.22 18.04 -16.69
N ALA A 282 -3.21 18.87 -17.73
CA ALA A 282 -1.99 19.36 -18.34
C ALA A 282 -2.08 20.85 -18.67
N GLN A 283 -0.96 21.57 -18.55
CA GLN A 283 -0.86 22.96 -18.97
C GLN A 283 -0.35 23.03 -20.41
N THR A 284 -1.10 23.66 -21.30
CA THR A 284 -0.81 23.68 -22.75
C THR A 284 -1.20 25.04 -23.35
N ILE A 285 -0.91 25.25 -24.65
CA ILE A 285 -1.38 26.43 -25.37
C ILE A 285 -2.85 26.27 -25.76
N ILE A 286 -3.67 27.25 -25.40
CA ILE A 286 -5.10 27.29 -25.70
C ILE A 286 -5.43 28.68 -26.22
N ALA A 287 -5.89 28.75 -27.48
CA ALA A 287 -6.22 30.00 -28.17
C ALA A 287 -5.11 31.07 -28.09
N GLY A 288 -3.85 30.66 -28.22
CA GLY A 288 -2.68 31.56 -28.23
C GLY A 288 -2.18 31.98 -26.84
N SER A 289 -2.73 31.43 -25.77
CA SER A 289 -2.29 31.70 -24.39
C SER A 289 -2.13 30.41 -23.59
N VAL A 290 -1.39 30.44 -22.48
CA VAL A 290 -1.25 29.26 -21.61
C VAL A 290 -2.59 28.99 -20.92
N GLY A 291 -3.08 27.76 -21.02
CA GLY A 291 -4.34 27.31 -20.44
C GLY A 291 -4.26 25.87 -19.94
N TRP A 292 -5.40 25.33 -19.52
CA TRP A 292 -5.52 24.00 -18.92
C TRP A 292 -6.29 23.05 -19.83
N LEU A 293 -5.72 21.86 -20.04
CA LEU A 293 -6.38 20.71 -20.65
C LEU A 293 -6.65 19.69 -19.55
N ALA A 294 -7.80 19.03 -19.60
CA ALA A 294 -8.15 17.95 -18.70
C ALA A 294 -8.69 16.76 -19.50
N ALA A 295 -8.22 15.56 -19.15
CA ALA A 295 -8.78 14.31 -19.62
C ALA A 295 -9.75 13.79 -18.57
N CYS A 296 -11.01 13.64 -18.95
CA CYS A 296 -12.10 13.30 -18.04
C CYS A 296 -12.96 12.17 -18.62
N THR A 297 -13.78 11.52 -17.79
CA THR A 297 -14.73 10.49 -18.21
C THR A 297 -16.16 10.93 -17.97
N ILE A 298 -17.03 10.60 -18.93
CA ILE A 298 -18.50 10.66 -18.79
C ILE A 298 -19.01 9.28 -19.18
N ASP A 299 -19.72 8.62 -18.26
CA ASP A 299 -20.21 7.24 -18.43
C ASP A 299 -19.08 6.28 -18.86
N GLY A 300 -17.92 6.41 -18.22
CA GLY A 300 -16.71 5.63 -18.52
C GLY A 300 -16.02 5.98 -19.85
N ARG A 301 -16.55 6.92 -20.64
CA ARG A 301 -15.94 7.33 -21.93
C ARG A 301 -15.05 8.56 -21.78
N SER A 302 -13.84 8.46 -22.32
CA SER A 302 -12.84 9.53 -22.33
C SER A 302 -13.30 10.78 -23.07
N GLU A 303 -13.00 11.93 -22.50
CA GLU A 303 -13.35 13.27 -22.95
C GLU A 303 -12.20 14.23 -22.73
N ILE A 304 -12.02 15.18 -23.64
CA ILE A 304 -11.05 16.27 -23.45
C ILE A 304 -11.80 17.57 -23.17
N TRP A 305 -11.40 18.23 -22.11
CA TRP A 305 -11.93 19.50 -21.66
C TRP A 305 -10.82 20.55 -21.65
N ARG A 306 -11.16 21.79 -21.97
CA ARG A 306 -10.21 22.90 -22.01
C ARG A 306 -10.70 24.12 -21.24
N SER A 307 -9.75 24.82 -20.61
CA SER A 307 -9.98 26.09 -19.94
C SER A 307 -8.97 27.13 -20.40
N SER A 308 -9.48 28.24 -20.94
CA SER A 308 -8.71 29.44 -21.29
C SER A 308 -8.80 30.54 -20.22
N ASN A 309 -9.55 30.32 -19.14
CA ASN A 309 -9.76 31.29 -18.07
C ASN A 309 -9.17 30.82 -16.74
N GLN A 310 -7.96 30.24 -16.82
CA GLN A 310 -7.20 29.80 -15.65
C GLN A 310 -8.00 28.80 -14.80
N GLY A 311 -8.65 27.83 -15.43
CA GLY A 311 -9.32 26.70 -14.76
C GLY A 311 -10.70 26.99 -14.18
N LEU A 312 -11.21 28.23 -14.23
CA LEU A 312 -12.54 28.54 -13.64
C LEU A 312 -13.68 27.79 -14.31
N THR A 313 -13.63 27.72 -15.64
CA THR A 313 -14.62 26.99 -16.42
C THR A 313 -13.92 26.11 -17.42
N PHE A 314 -14.41 24.88 -17.56
CA PHE A 314 -13.96 23.94 -18.56
C PHE A 314 -15.03 23.79 -19.63
N THR A 315 -14.59 23.79 -20.88
CA THR A 315 -15.46 23.55 -22.05
C THR A 315 -15.08 22.22 -22.69
N ARG A 316 -16.08 21.37 -22.91
CA ARG A 316 -15.90 20.08 -23.57
C ARG A 316 -15.49 20.30 -25.02
N ILE A 317 -14.57 19.48 -25.51
CA ILE A 317 -14.27 19.39 -26.94
C ILE A 317 -15.25 18.40 -27.56
N ALA A 318 -16.21 18.90 -28.35
CA ALA A 318 -17.42 18.17 -28.79
C ALA A 318 -17.18 16.88 -29.62
N ALA A 319 -15.99 16.71 -30.19
CA ALA A 319 -15.58 15.47 -30.85
C ALA A 319 -14.28 14.98 -30.21
N THR A 320 -14.40 14.02 -29.29
CA THR A 320 -13.24 13.41 -28.67
C THR A 320 -12.44 12.68 -29.74
N PRO A 321 -11.14 12.95 -29.86
CA PRO A 321 -10.32 12.33 -30.90
C PRO A 321 -10.11 10.82 -30.72
N PHE A 322 -10.55 10.26 -29.59
CA PHE A 322 -10.23 8.89 -29.19
C PHE A 322 -11.25 7.84 -29.62
N GLY A 323 -12.43 8.24 -30.09
CA GLY A 323 -13.50 7.31 -30.45
C GLY A 323 -14.32 6.78 -29.27
N PRO A 324 -15.30 5.89 -29.52
CA PRO A 324 -16.30 5.48 -28.54
C PRO A 324 -15.79 4.52 -27.46
N ASP A 325 -14.68 3.81 -27.72
CA ASP A 325 -14.13 2.78 -26.84
C ASP A 325 -13.08 3.31 -25.87
N ALA A 326 -12.78 4.60 -25.93
CA ALA A 326 -11.80 5.24 -25.07
C ALA A 326 -12.29 5.34 -23.62
N GLY A 327 -11.49 4.84 -22.68
CA GLY A 327 -11.69 4.92 -21.23
C GLY A 327 -10.78 5.94 -20.56
N ARG A 328 -10.15 5.57 -19.43
CA ARG A 328 -9.20 6.44 -18.72
C ARG A 328 -8.09 6.92 -19.66
N ALA A 329 -7.73 8.20 -19.55
CA ALA A 329 -6.62 8.77 -20.31
C ALA A 329 -5.69 9.62 -19.42
N THR A 330 -4.39 9.53 -19.69
CA THR A 330 -3.35 10.32 -19.03
C THR A 330 -2.68 11.24 -20.02
N LEU A 331 -2.58 12.52 -19.66
CA LEU A 331 -1.99 13.57 -20.48
C LEU A 331 -0.51 13.77 -20.14
N ALA A 332 0.31 13.96 -21.16
CA ALA A 332 1.68 14.43 -21.03
C ALA A 332 1.93 15.57 -22.02
N VAL A 333 2.72 16.56 -21.61
CA VAL A 333 3.11 17.70 -22.45
C VAL A 333 4.63 17.79 -22.51
N LEU A 334 5.15 18.25 -23.65
CA LEU A 334 6.60 18.46 -23.81
C LEU A 334 7.15 19.43 -22.76
N SER A 335 6.42 20.52 -22.54
CA SER A 335 6.69 21.51 -21.50
C SER A 335 5.40 22.27 -21.21
N PRO A 336 5.26 22.90 -20.02
CA PRO A 336 4.13 23.79 -19.74
C PRO A 336 3.97 24.83 -20.85
N GLY A 337 2.76 24.94 -21.41
CA GLY A 337 2.45 25.86 -22.51
C GLY A 337 2.85 25.37 -23.91
N SER A 338 3.39 24.16 -24.07
CA SER A 338 3.66 23.57 -25.39
C SER A 338 2.36 23.24 -26.15
N ASN A 339 2.41 23.31 -27.48
CA ASN A 339 1.36 22.80 -28.37
C ASN A 339 1.44 21.29 -28.60
N ILE A 340 2.52 20.64 -28.17
CA ILE A 340 2.69 19.19 -28.28
C ILE A 340 2.15 18.53 -27.02
N VAL A 341 1.07 17.77 -27.20
CA VAL A 341 0.37 17.05 -26.13
C VAL A 341 0.24 15.58 -26.54
N TYR A 342 0.46 14.68 -25.61
CA TYR A 342 0.18 13.26 -25.77
C TYR A 342 -0.91 12.81 -24.80
N ALA A 343 -1.68 11.80 -25.21
CA ALA A 343 -2.62 11.10 -24.36
C ALA A 343 -2.38 9.58 -24.48
N LEU A 344 -2.08 8.92 -23.37
CA LEU A 344 -2.11 7.46 -23.26
C LEU A 344 -3.53 7.07 -22.84
N VAL A 345 -4.21 6.22 -23.62
CA VAL A 345 -5.64 5.96 -23.47
C VAL A 345 -5.86 4.47 -23.30
N ALA A 346 -6.53 4.07 -22.21
CA ALA A 346 -7.05 2.73 -22.01
C ALA A 346 -8.39 2.56 -22.75
N LYS A 347 -8.82 1.32 -22.98
CA LYS A 347 -10.20 1.04 -23.36
C LYS A 347 -11.16 1.28 -22.18
N LYS A 348 -12.46 1.34 -22.45
CA LYS A 348 -13.52 1.47 -21.43
C LYS A 348 -14.16 0.12 -21.11
N GLY A 349 -14.93 0.08 -20.01
CA GLY A 349 -15.77 -1.07 -19.66
C GLY A 349 -14.97 -2.34 -19.32
N ALA A 350 -15.50 -3.51 -19.69
CA ALA A 350 -14.87 -4.80 -19.45
C ALA A 350 -13.45 -4.90 -20.05
N ASP A 351 -13.19 -4.17 -21.14
CA ASP A 351 -11.88 -4.15 -21.80
C ASP A 351 -10.89 -3.16 -21.18
N SER A 352 -11.23 -2.49 -20.07
CA SER A 352 -10.41 -1.42 -19.49
C SER A 352 -9.01 -1.85 -19.07
N GLY A 353 -8.78 -3.17 -18.94
CA GLY A 353 -7.45 -3.74 -18.79
C GLY A 353 -6.53 -3.53 -20.01
N GLN A 354 -7.02 -3.14 -21.18
CA GLN A 354 -6.22 -3.02 -22.40
C GLN A 354 -6.01 -1.57 -22.84
N TYR A 355 -4.84 -1.27 -23.42
CA TYR A 355 -4.63 0.02 -24.07
C TYR A 355 -5.45 0.15 -25.36
N LEU A 356 -6.02 1.33 -25.58
CA LEU A 356 -6.62 1.71 -26.85
C LEU A 356 -5.56 2.21 -27.83
N ASP A 357 -4.90 3.32 -27.50
CA ASP A 357 -3.80 3.90 -28.29
C ASP A 357 -3.04 4.96 -27.49
N ILE A 358 -1.95 5.45 -28.09
CA ILE A 358 -1.34 6.73 -27.76
C ILE A 358 -1.76 7.73 -28.83
N PHE A 359 -2.27 8.88 -28.42
CA PHE A 359 -2.64 9.97 -29.31
C PHE A 359 -1.68 11.15 -29.14
N ARG A 360 -1.39 11.84 -30.24
CA ARG A 360 -0.56 13.05 -30.26
C ARG A 360 -1.33 14.23 -30.82
N SER A 361 -1.28 15.38 -30.16
CA SER A 361 -1.73 16.67 -30.68
C SER A 361 -0.56 17.61 -30.90
N ASN A 362 -0.58 18.35 -32.01
CA ASN A 362 0.37 19.44 -32.31
C ASN A 362 -0.29 20.84 -32.20
N GLY A 363 -1.48 20.94 -31.62
CA GLY A 363 -2.23 22.20 -31.49
C GLY A 363 -2.77 22.44 -30.09
N GLY A 364 -2.04 21.99 -29.07
CA GLY A 364 -2.39 22.20 -27.67
C GLY A 364 -3.66 21.47 -27.23
N GLY A 365 -3.97 20.35 -27.87
CA GLY A 365 -5.19 19.59 -27.63
C GLY A 365 -6.45 20.12 -28.33
N ALA A 366 -6.33 21.12 -29.22
CA ALA A 366 -7.47 21.68 -29.96
C ALA A 366 -8.21 20.63 -30.82
N PRO A 367 -9.53 20.83 -31.09
CA PRO A 367 -10.30 19.93 -31.94
C PRO A 367 -9.60 19.72 -33.30
N ASN A 368 -9.53 18.47 -33.78
CA ASN A 368 -8.90 18.06 -35.05
C ASN A 368 -7.37 18.10 -35.12
N THR A 369 -6.68 18.37 -34.01
CA THR A 369 -5.20 18.39 -34.00
C THR A 369 -4.58 17.07 -33.55
N TRP A 370 -5.42 16.11 -33.15
CA TRP A 370 -5.02 14.83 -32.60
C TRP A 370 -4.85 13.77 -33.68
N THR A 371 -3.83 12.94 -33.53
CA THR A 371 -3.51 11.82 -34.40
C THR A 371 -3.24 10.59 -33.55
N ALA A 372 -3.97 9.51 -33.84
CA ALA A 372 -3.73 8.18 -33.28
C ALA A 372 -2.38 7.64 -33.79
N LEU A 373 -1.49 7.22 -32.89
CA LEU A 373 -0.20 6.67 -33.29
C LEU A 373 -0.35 5.24 -33.81
N LYS A 374 -1.40 4.52 -33.41
CA LYS A 374 -1.57 3.08 -33.63
C LYS A 374 -0.40 2.30 -33.04
N PHE A 375 -0.01 2.65 -31.81
CA PHE A 375 1.28 2.21 -31.24
C PHE A 375 1.36 0.68 -31.11
N MET A 376 0.23 0.02 -30.84
CA MET A 376 0.12 -1.44 -30.73
C MET A 376 0.57 -2.18 -32.00
N SER A 377 0.41 -1.60 -33.19
CA SER A 377 0.85 -2.22 -34.44
C SER A 377 2.28 -1.82 -34.84
N LYS A 378 2.99 -1.02 -34.04
CA LYS A 378 4.31 -0.51 -34.38
C LYS A 378 5.39 -1.51 -34.08
N ARG A 379 6.44 -1.49 -34.89
CA ARG A 379 7.59 -2.38 -34.76
C ARG A 379 8.38 -2.07 -33.49
N VAL A 380 8.71 -3.13 -32.77
CA VAL A 380 9.71 -3.14 -31.70
C VAL A 380 11.07 -3.44 -32.34
N ILE A 381 12.07 -2.58 -32.09
CA ILE A 381 13.38 -2.66 -32.76
C ILE A 381 14.36 -3.58 -32.01
N ASN A 382 14.13 -3.84 -30.73
CA ASN A 382 14.86 -4.78 -29.88
C ASN A 382 13.91 -5.81 -29.21
N PRO A 383 13.16 -6.61 -29.99
CA PRO A 383 12.25 -7.59 -29.40
C PRO A 383 13.04 -8.61 -28.58
N PRO A 384 12.61 -8.95 -27.35
CA PRO A 384 13.32 -9.92 -26.55
C PRO A 384 13.13 -11.33 -27.13
N PRO A 385 14.06 -12.27 -26.87
CA PRO A 385 13.93 -13.63 -27.35
C PRO A 385 12.85 -14.41 -26.58
N ARG A 386 12.28 -15.40 -27.24
CA ARG A 386 11.28 -16.32 -26.67
C ARG A 386 11.91 -17.18 -25.57
N ASN A 387 11.25 -17.29 -24.43
CA ASN A 387 11.59 -18.23 -23.36
C ASN A 387 10.34 -18.97 -22.83
N GLU A 388 10.46 -19.73 -21.75
CA GLU A 388 9.36 -20.52 -21.16
C GLU A 388 8.31 -19.64 -20.42
N TRP A 389 8.68 -18.41 -20.06
CA TRP A 389 7.85 -17.43 -19.34
C TRP A 389 7.22 -16.37 -20.27
N ASN A 390 7.63 -16.32 -21.55
CA ASN A 390 7.10 -15.38 -22.53
C ASN A 390 6.85 -16.05 -23.90
N ASN A 391 5.67 -15.81 -24.49
CA ASN A 391 5.33 -16.33 -25.82
C ASN A 391 5.32 -15.21 -26.86
N TRP A 392 6.40 -14.43 -26.90
CA TRP A 392 6.56 -13.26 -27.79
C TRP A 392 6.91 -13.71 -29.21
N THR A 393 5.92 -14.08 -30.00
CA THR A 393 6.11 -14.48 -31.40
C THR A 393 6.07 -13.29 -32.38
N ALA A 394 5.77 -12.09 -31.89
CA ALA A 394 5.52 -10.91 -32.72
C ALA A 394 6.48 -9.76 -32.43
N THR A 395 6.87 -9.06 -33.49
CA THR A 395 7.81 -7.92 -33.50
C THR A 395 7.10 -6.57 -33.37
N THR A 396 5.83 -6.56 -32.96
CA THR A 396 5.03 -5.35 -32.75
C THR A 396 4.81 -5.11 -31.26
N VAL A 397 4.48 -3.88 -30.86
CA VAL A 397 4.18 -3.56 -29.45
C VAL A 397 3.06 -4.47 -28.93
N GLY A 398 1.92 -4.55 -29.61
CA GLY A 398 0.81 -5.40 -29.20
C GLY A 398 1.10 -6.90 -29.24
N GLY A 399 2.25 -7.35 -29.77
CA GLY A 399 2.65 -8.75 -29.81
C GLY A 399 3.80 -9.10 -28.85
N THR A 400 4.79 -8.21 -28.76
CA THR A 400 5.90 -8.28 -27.80
C THR A 400 5.41 -7.99 -26.38
N PHE A 401 4.40 -7.15 -26.22
CA PHE A 401 3.87 -6.78 -24.92
C PHE A 401 2.64 -7.66 -24.56
N TRP A 402 2.16 -8.57 -25.42
CA TRP A 402 0.94 -9.39 -25.17
C TRP A 402 1.21 -10.89 -24.93
N GLY A 403 2.41 -11.41 -25.22
CA GLY A 403 2.66 -12.85 -25.13
C GLY A 403 2.95 -13.36 -23.71
N ALA A 404 2.21 -14.40 -23.30
CA ALA A 404 2.19 -15.09 -22.00
C ALA A 404 1.25 -14.53 -20.92
N GLY A 405 -0.01 -14.26 -21.26
CA GLY A 405 -1.06 -14.04 -20.24
C GLY A 405 -1.25 -12.60 -19.78
N ASP A 406 -1.00 -11.64 -20.69
CA ASP A 406 -1.35 -10.22 -20.62
C ASP A 406 -0.36 -9.21 -19.98
N PRO A 407 0.85 -9.02 -20.55
CA PRO A 407 1.76 -7.93 -20.20
C PRO A 407 1.26 -6.50 -20.57
N ILE A 408 0.11 -6.36 -21.24
CA ILE A 408 -0.59 -5.08 -21.51
C ILE A 408 -1.87 -4.96 -20.67
N ALA A 409 -2.07 -5.87 -19.70
CA ALA A 409 -3.18 -5.85 -18.78
C ALA A 409 -3.13 -4.60 -17.92
N GLN A 410 -4.25 -4.32 -17.26
CA GLN A 410 -4.39 -3.24 -16.31
C GLN A 410 -4.05 -1.86 -16.90
N ALA A 411 -4.29 -1.64 -18.20
CA ALA A 411 -4.05 -0.35 -18.86
C ALA A 411 -4.82 0.82 -18.22
N SER A 412 -6.01 0.60 -17.65
CA SER A 412 -6.73 1.62 -16.89
C SER A 412 -6.09 1.93 -15.53
N PHE A 413 -5.16 1.11 -15.06
CA PHE A 413 -4.43 1.27 -13.80
C PHE A 413 -3.03 1.84 -14.07
N ASN A 414 -2.27 1.15 -14.92
CA ASN A 414 -0.94 1.49 -15.41
C ASN A 414 -1.02 2.61 -16.43
N GLN A 415 -0.54 3.80 -16.08
CA GLN A 415 -0.80 5.02 -16.85
C GLN A 415 0.44 5.94 -16.92
N MET A 416 1.63 5.34 -16.99
CA MET A 416 2.88 6.08 -17.13
C MET A 416 3.10 6.55 -18.57
N LEU A 417 3.24 7.86 -18.75
CA LEU A 417 3.66 8.51 -20.00
C LEU A 417 4.59 9.68 -19.69
N LEU A 418 5.78 9.71 -20.31
CA LEU A 418 6.80 10.73 -20.06
C LEU A 418 7.42 11.20 -21.37
N VAL A 419 7.25 12.49 -21.71
CA VAL A 419 7.84 13.12 -22.90
C VAL A 419 9.20 13.73 -22.52
N ASP A 420 10.24 13.54 -23.34
CA ASP A 420 11.55 14.16 -23.13
C ASP A 420 11.47 15.68 -23.35
N PRO A 421 11.61 16.51 -22.31
CA PRO A 421 11.48 17.96 -22.42
C PRO A 421 12.57 18.61 -23.29
N ALA A 422 13.66 17.89 -23.58
CA ALA A 422 14.74 18.44 -24.38
C ALA A 422 14.69 18.07 -25.86
N ASP A 423 13.98 17.01 -26.21
CA ASP A 423 13.61 16.79 -27.59
C ASP A 423 12.48 17.76 -27.92
N ARG A 424 12.85 18.95 -28.42
CA ARG A 424 11.89 20.00 -28.78
C ARG A 424 10.88 19.56 -29.86
N THR A 425 11.13 18.47 -30.57
CA THR A 425 10.20 17.90 -31.53
C THR A 425 9.10 17.06 -30.86
N GLY A 426 9.30 16.69 -29.59
CA GLY A 426 8.44 15.78 -28.82
C GLY A 426 8.48 14.34 -29.32
N ASN A 427 9.41 13.96 -30.19
CA ASN A 427 9.47 12.61 -30.77
C ASN A 427 10.00 11.56 -29.79
N THR A 428 10.64 12.00 -28.71
CA THR A 428 11.20 11.14 -27.67
C THR A 428 10.26 11.07 -26.47
N PHE A 429 9.73 9.88 -26.19
CA PHE A 429 8.89 9.64 -25.02
C PHE A 429 8.94 8.18 -24.56
N PHE A 430 8.60 7.98 -23.30
CA PHE A 430 8.43 6.68 -22.65
C PHE A 430 6.97 6.42 -22.34
N PHE A 431 6.57 5.15 -22.37
CA PHE A 431 5.33 4.68 -21.76
C PHE A 431 5.59 3.40 -20.96
N GLY A 432 4.71 3.12 -20.00
CA GLY A 432 4.81 1.96 -19.12
C GLY A 432 3.57 1.08 -19.26
N ALA A 433 3.72 -0.21 -19.04
CA ALA A 433 2.63 -1.18 -18.97
C ALA A 433 2.70 -1.93 -17.64
N ASN A 434 1.97 -3.04 -17.50
CA ASN A 434 2.06 -3.92 -16.34
C ASN A 434 3.51 -4.43 -16.18
N LEU A 435 4.00 -5.27 -17.09
CA LEU A 435 5.25 -6.00 -16.86
C LEU A 435 6.51 -5.34 -17.45
N MET A 436 6.39 -4.22 -18.18
CA MET A 436 7.50 -3.62 -18.91
C MET A 436 7.31 -2.14 -19.22
N SER A 437 8.42 -1.47 -19.56
CA SER A 437 8.41 -0.11 -20.09
C SER A 437 9.04 -0.03 -21.48
N ALA A 438 8.70 1.01 -22.24
CA ALA A 438 9.16 1.20 -23.59
C ALA A 438 9.41 2.67 -23.93
N LYS A 439 10.21 2.89 -24.97
CA LYS A 439 10.60 4.21 -25.46
C LYS A 439 10.45 4.29 -26.97
N THR A 440 10.13 5.48 -27.46
CA THR A 440 10.37 5.87 -28.85
C THR A 440 11.25 7.12 -28.90
N THR A 441 11.99 7.30 -30.00
CA THR A 441 12.78 8.51 -30.31
C THR A 441 12.40 9.09 -31.67
N ASP A 442 11.41 8.53 -32.35
CA ASP A 442 11.02 8.87 -33.72
C ASP A 442 9.53 9.26 -33.83
N GLY A 443 8.91 9.61 -32.70
CA GLY A 443 7.52 10.04 -32.61
C GLY A 443 6.52 8.89 -32.67
N GLY A 444 6.92 7.68 -32.26
CA GLY A 444 6.07 6.49 -32.20
C GLY A 444 5.97 5.76 -33.55
N ARG A 445 6.94 5.92 -34.44
CA ARG A 445 7.05 5.07 -35.64
C ARG A 445 7.62 3.71 -35.28
N THR A 446 8.58 3.68 -34.35
CA THR A 446 9.14 2.47 -33.76
C THR A 446 9.30 2.61 -32.26
N PHE A 447 9.39 1.46 -31.57
CA PHE A 447 9.57 1.40 -30.13
C PHE A 447 10.73 0.48 -29.74
N SER A 448 11.34 0.76 -28.61
CA SER A 448 12.29 -0.14 -27.95
C SER A 448 11.76 -0.53 -26.58
N VAL A 449 11.92 -1.79 -26.19
CA VAL A 449 11.74 -2.23 -24.80
C VAL A 449 12.87 -1.65 -23.97
N VAL A 450 12.53 -1.08 -22.81
CA VAL A 450 13.45 -0.38 -21.92
C VAL A 450 13.71 -1.22 -20.66
N SER A 451 12.70 -1.88 -20.12
CA SER A 451 12.84 -2.69 -18.92
C SER A 451 11.80 -3.81 -18.87
N TYR A 452 12.05 -4.82 -18.04
CA TYR A 452 11.13 -5.93 -17.78
C TYR A 452 11.13 -6.29 -16.28
N TRP A 453 9.98 -6.76 -15.77
CA TRP A 453 9.80 -7.07 -14.35
C TRP A 453 10.57 -8.30 -13.84
N LEU A 454 11.12 -9.13 -14.73
CA LEU A 454 12.04 -10.20 -14.34
C LEU A 454 13.44 -9.89 -14.84
N ASP A 455 14.44 -10.21 -14.03
CA ASP A 455 15.86 -10.14 -14.38
C ASP A 455 16.28 -11.15 -15.47
N THR A 456 15.41 -12.09 -15.83
CA THR A 456 15.62 -13.10 -16.89
C THR A 456 16.04 -12.52 -18.26
N LEU A 457 15.81 -11.22 -18.51
CA LEU A 457 16.18 -10.54 -19.75
C LEU A 457 17.43 -9.66 -19.64
N GLU A 458 18.08 -9.57 -18.47
CA GLU A 458 19.31 -8.80 -18.27
C GLU A 458 20.43 -9.27 -19.22
N GLN A 459 20.52 -10.58 -19.46
CA GLN A 459 21.45 -11.18 -20.41
C GLN A 459 21.28 -10.69 -21.87
N TYR A 460 20.13 -10.08 -22.19
CA TYR A 460 19.84 -9.47 -23.48
C TYR A 460 19.92 -7.94 -23.46
N GLY A 461 20.45 -7.35 -22.38
CA GLY A 461 20.58 -5.91 -22.20
C GLY A 461 19.26 -5.20 -21.89
N ILE A 462 18.25 -5.93 -21.40
CA ILE A 462 16.98 -5.36 -20.91
C ILE A 462 17.00 -5.44 -19.38
N PRO A 463 17.19 -4.32 -18.67
CA PRO A 463 17.32 -4.33 -17.23
C PRO A 463 16.00 -4.64 -16.50
N TYR A 464 16.14 -5.11 -15.25
CA TYR A 464 15.02 -5.22 -14.31
C TYR A 464 14.41 -3.85 -14.00
N ASN A 465 13.08 -3.82 -13.92
CA ASN A 465 12.31 -2.74 -13.29
C ASN A 465 10.98 -3.35 -12.85
N HIS A 466 10.58 -3.16 -11.60
CA HIS A 466 9.38 -3.80 -11.06
C HIS A 466 8.13 -3.50 -11.90
N ALA A 467 7.18 -4.43 -11.89
CA ALA A 467 5.91 -4.31 -12.59
C ALA A 467 5.05 -3.11 -12.09
N ASP A 468 4.04 -2.81 -12.90
CA ASP A 468 3.01 -1.79 -12.75
C ASP A 468 3.54 -0.36 -12.74
N HIS A 469 3.64 0.21 -13.95
CA HIS A 469 4.25 1.52 -14.16
C HIS A 469 3.22 2.65 -14.07
N HIS A 470 3.37 3.49 -13.04
CA HIS A 470 2.41 4.56 -12.71
C HIS A 470 2.89 5.95 -13.07
N THR A 471 4.19 6.21 -12.91
CA THR A 471 4.75 7.54 -13.14
C THR A 471 6.22 7.46 -13.51
N ALA A 472 6.74 8.51 -14.13
CA ALA A 472 8.17 8.68 -14.33
C ALA A 472 8.52 10.17 -14.36
N ALA A 473 9.79 10.49 -14.11
CA ALA A 473 10.29 11.85 -14.16
C ALA A 473 11.70 11.90 -14.76
N TYR A 474 11.99 12.99 -15.48
CA TYR A 474 13.36 13.39 -15.75
C TYR A 474 13.89 14.20 -14.58
N LEU A 475 15.08 13.86 -14.12
CA LEU A 475 15.84 14.63 -13.15
C LEU A 475 17.12 15.16 -13.80
N LEU A 476 17.58 16.31 -13.32
CA LEU A 476 18.88 16.87 -13.67
C LEU A 476 19.91 16.47 -12.61
N LYS A 477 20.93 15.70 -12.99
CA LYS A 477 22.03 15.32 -12.10
C LYS A 477 23.05 16.47 -12.04
N PRO A 478 23.29 17.07 -10.86
CA PRO A 478 24.27 18.14 -10.75
C PRO A 478 25.69 17.60 -11.05
N PRO A 479 26.66 18.45 -11.43
CA PRO A 479 28.05 18.04 -11.58
C PRO A 479 28.60 17.36 -10.31
N ALA A 480 29.54 16.42 -10.45
CA ALA A 480 30.05 15.62 -9.32
C ALA A 480 30.51 16.44 -8.11
N ALA A 481 31.11 17.62 -8.34
CA ALA A 481 31.56 18.54 -7.28
C ALA A 481 30.41 19.09 -6.40
N LEU A 482 29.17 19.10 -6.91
CA LEU A 482 27.97 19.58 -6.22
C LEU A 482 27.08 18.44 -5.73
N GLN A 483 27.49 17.18 -5.90
CA GLN A 483 26.76 16.00 -5.40
C GLN A 483 27.13 15.65 -3.95
N ALA A 484 28.18 16.27 -3.38
CA ALA A 484 28.61 16.04 -2.01
C ALA A 484 27.63 16.70 -1.00
N PRO A 485 27.37 16.08 0.16
CA PRO A 485 26.48 16.65 1.17
C PRO A 485 27.07 17.97 1.71
N GLY A 486 26.41 19.09 1.39
CA GLY A 486 26.64 20.35 2.09
C GLY A 486 26.31 20.17 3.57
N SER A 487 27.32 20.39 4.43
CA SER A 487 27.25 20.51 5.90
C SER A 487 26.20 19.64 6.62
N ARG A 488 26.68 18.53 7.21
CA ARG A 488 25.99 17.78 8.28
C ARG A 488 25.27 18.71 9.26
N PRO A 489 23.99 18.50 9.61
CA PRO A 489 23.58 18.78 10.97
C PRO A 489 24.31 17.77 11.87
N ALA A 490 25.02 18.26 12.88
CA ALA A 490 25.70 17.40 13.83
C ALA A 490 24.67 16.53 14.57
N SER A 491 24.57 15.25 14.19
CA SER A 491 24.03 14.24 15.10
C SER A 491 25.15 13.85 16.06
N MET A 492 24.87 14.01 17.35
CA MET A 492 25.77 13.68 18.45
C MET A 492 25.80 12.15 18.60
N GLN A 493 26.44 11.42 17.67
CA GLN A 493 26.66 9.97 17.83
C GLN A 493 27.79 9.35 16.99
N ASP A 494 28.43 10.08 16.07
CA ASP A 494 29.59 9.55 15.32
C ASP A 494 30.93 10.07 15.89
N ILE A 495 31.32 9.55 17.05
CA ILE A 495 32.75 9.33 17.34
C ILE A 495 32.89 7.88 17.76
N GLY A 496 33.11 7.02 16.77
CA GLY A 496 33.54 5.67 17.00
C GLY A 496 34.46 5.24 15.88
N LEU A 497 35.45 4.40 16.26
CA LEU A 497 36.36 3.58 15.45
C LEU A 497 37.83 4.07 15.44
N PRO A 498 38.83 3.15 15.33
CA PRO A 498 38.70 1.76 14.84
C PRO A 498 39.44 0.67 15.64
N ALA A 499 39.23 -0.58 15.20
CA ALA A 499 39.85 -1.80 15.70
C ALA A 499 41.21 -2.12 15.04
N THR A 500 42.01 -2.90 15.80
CA THR A 500 43.17 -3.74 15.44
C THR A 500 44.56 -3.07 15.27
N GLY A 501 45.54 -3.60 16.03
CA GLY A 501 46.96 -3.34 15.83
C GLY A 501 47.79 -3.39 17.11
N SER A 502 48.35 -4.55 17.43
CA SER A 502 49.38 -4.77 18.46
C SER A 502 50.64 -3.94 18.19
N GLY A 503 51.22 -3.33 19.23
CA GLY A 503 52.65 -3.02 19.28
C GLY A 503 53.02 -1.62 19.79
N TYR A 504 53.83 -1.61 20.85
CA TYR A 504 54.68 -0.53 21.38
C TYR A 504 54.03 0.63 22.14
N GLY A 505 54.43 0.74 23.41
CA GLY A 505 54.06 1.81 24.32
C GLY A 505 55.02 3.00 24.34
N GLY A 506 54.63 4.02 25.09
CA GLY A 506 55.45 5.16 25.47
C GLY A 506 54.57 6.35 25.90
N GLY A 507 54.91 6.96 27.04
CA GLY A 507 54.09 7.95 27.76
C GLY A 507 53.74 9.23 26.98
N PHE A 508 52.79 10.01 27.50
CA PHE A 508 53.11 11.20 28.32
C PHE A 508 51.83 11.76 28.96
N SER A 509 52.00 12.34 30.15
CA SER A 509 50.99 12.96 30.99
C SER A 509 50.74 14.44 30.64
N GLY A 510 49.50 14.90 30.84
CA GLY A 510 49.17 16.26 31.28
C GLY A 510 48.81 17.26 30.18
N ILE A 511 47.64 17.90 30.31
CA ILE A 511 47.46 19.30 30.74
C ILE A 511 45.98 19.68 30.60
N HIS A 512 45.37 20.06 31.73
CA HIS A 512 44.20 20.93 31.80
C HIS A 512 44.70 22.36 31.58
N GLN A 513 44.33 22.98 30.45
CA GLN A 513 44.28 24.42 30.18
C GLN A 513 43.87 24.53 28.70
N ASP A 514 42.65 25.02 28.42
CA ASP A 514 42.21 25.62 27.13
C ASP A 514 40.67 25.70 26.99
N ALA A 515 39.93 25.91 28.09
CA ALA A 515 38.50 26.23 28.00
C ALA A 515 38.24 27.69 27.55
N ASP A 516 39.15 28.61 27.87
CA ASP A 516 38.99 30.04 27.56
C ASP A 516 39.49 30.41 26.14
N ALA A 517 40.42 29.64 25.57
CA ALA A 517 40.87 29.81 24.17
C ALA A 517 39.79 29.37 23.16
N ALA A 518 38.99 28.36 23.51
CA ALA A 518 37.86 27.91 22.69
C ALA A 518 36.71 28.94 22.67
N ALA A 519 36.44 29.61 23.79
CA ALA A 519 35.41 30.64 23.86
C ALA A 519 35.77 31.92 23.07
N ALA A 520 37.06 32.31 23.07
CA ALA A 520 37.54 33.44 22.28
C ALA A 520 37.54 33.16 20.77
N ALA A 521 37.81 31.91 20.35
CA ALA A 521 37.77 31.50 18.95
C ALA A 521 36.33 31.46 18.39
N VAL A 522 35.34 31.09 19.22
CA VAL A 522 33.91 31.11 18.83
C VAL A 522 33.40 32.54 18.68
N ALA A 523 33.77 33.45 19.59
CA ALA A 523 33.39 34.87 19.48
C ALA A 523 34.05 35.58 18.27
N ALA A 524 35.28 35.22 17.91
CA ALA A 524 35.94 35.72 16.70
C ALA A 524 35.27 35.21 15.41
N ALA A 525 34.85 33.93 15.39
CA ALA A 525 34.15 33.33 14.25
C ALA A 525 32.73 33.91 14.04
N GLU A 526 32.03 34.29 15.10
CA GLU A 526 30.72 34.96 15.01
C GLU A 526 30.84 36.39 14.46
N THR A 527 31.94 37.09 14.73
CA THR A 527 32.12 38.49 14.29
C THR A 527 32.56 38.58 12.82
N GLU A 528 33.39 37.65 12.34
CA GLU A 528 33.74 37.54 10.90
C GLU A 528 32.58 36.98 10.05
N GLY A 529 31.77 36.07 10.61
CA GLY A 529 30.58 35.53 9.95
C GLY A 529 29.50 36.59 9.68
N VAL A 530 29.33 37.57 10.59
CA VAL A 530 28.37 38.67 10.43
C VAL A 530 28.87 39.73 9.43
N ALA A 531 30.18 39.97 9.34
CA ALA A 531 30.75 40.87 8.34
C ALA A 531 30.65 40.29 6.90
N GLN A 532 30.85 38.98 6.74
CA GLN A 532 30.68 38.29 5.47
C GLN A 532 29.18 38.21 5.06
N ALA A 533 28.28 38.02 6.02
CA ALA A 533 26.84 38.05 5.79
C ALA A 533 26.34 39.46 5.39
N ALA A 534 26.88 40.53 5.98
CA ALA A 534 26.53 41.90 5.62
C ALA A 534 27.04 42.29 4.21
N ALA A 535 28.21 41.79 3.79
CA ALA A 535 28.72 41.99 2.44
C ALA A 535 27.88 41.23 1.38
N ASN A 536 27.35 40.05 1.72
CA ASN A 536 26.51 39.25 0.83
C ASN A 536 25.08 39.82 0.68
N VAL A 537 24.59 40.61 1.65
CA VAL A 537 23.28 41.29 1.56
C VAL A 537 23.33 42.50 0.61
N GLN A 538 24.50 43.11 0.36
CA GLN A 538 24.63 44.21 -0.61
C GLN A 538 24.85 43.75 -2.07
N ALA A 539 25.12 42.46 -2.31
CA ALA A 539 25.22 41.87 -3.65
C ALA A 539 23.93 41.16 -4.11
N ALA A 540 22.90 41.11 -3.26
CA ALA A 540 21.62 40.44 -3.53
C ALA A 540 20.68 41.29 -4.41
N ASP A 541 21.03 41.44 -5.69
CA ASP A 541 20.02 41.52 -6.76
C ASP A 541 19.70 40.09 -7.20
N GLY A 542 18.77 39.47 -6.46
CA GLY A 542 18.52 38.03 -6.37
C GLY A 542 17.85 37.38 -7.57
N THR A 543 18.33 37.63 -8.80
CA THR A 543 17.81 36.96 -10.01
C THR A 543 18.86 36.22 -10.83
N VAL A 544 20.16 36.43 -10.61
CA VAL A 544 21.20 35.93 -11.52
C VAL A 544 21.83 34.60 -11.08
N GLU A 545 22.07 34.35 -9.79
CA GLU A 545 22.80 33.14 -9.37
C GLU A 545 21.97 31.83 -9.40
N ALA A 546 20.66 31.89 -9.16
CA ALA A 546 19.78 30.74 -9.33
C ALA A 546 19.70 30.26 -10.79
N SER A 547 19.95 31.15 -11.76
CA SER A 547 20.01 30.82 -13.18
C SER A 547 21.33 30.16 -13.61
N ALA A 548 22.42 30.40 -12.87
CA ALA A 548 23.76 29.90 -13.21
C ALA A 548 23.94 28.41 -12.88
N GLN A 549 23.30 27.91 -11.80
CA GLN A 549 23.29 26.48 -11.45
C GLN A 549 22.48 25.64 -12.46
N VAL A 550 21.43 26.21 -13.06
CA VAL A 550 20.57 25.56 -14.07
C VAL A 550 21.22 25.59 -15.47
N GLN A 551 22.17 26.49 -15.73
CA GLN A 551 22.80 26.68 -17.04
C GLN A 551 23.98 25.73 -17.36
N GLN A 552 24.56 25.04 -16.37
CA GLN A 552 25.42 23.89 -16.66
C GLN A 552 24.54 22.65 -16.77
N ALA A 553 24.21 22.24 -18.00
CA ALA A 553 23.36 21.09 -18.28
C ALA A 553 23.90 19.82 -17.59
N GLY A 554 23.35 19.51 -16.42
CA GLY A 554 23.59 18.26 -15.71
C GLY A 554 23.22 17.07 -16.57
N ALA A 555 23.89 15.93 -16.35
CA ALA A 555 23.49 14.68 -17.00
C ALA A 555 22.02 14.37 -16.65
N ARG A 556 21.25 13.89 -17.63
CA ARG A 556 19.84 13.55 -17.39
C ARG A 556 19.71 12.16 -16.82
N VAL A 557 18.81 12.03 -15.87
CA VAL A 557 18.44 10.76 -15.25
C VAL A 557 16.95 10.56 -15.46
N VAL A 558 16.54 9.34 -15.80
CA VAL A 558 15.12 8.96 -15.82
C VAL A 558 14.85 8.14 -14.58
N VAL A 559 13.81 8.51 -13.83
CA VAL A 559 13.33 7.73 -12.69
C VAL A 559 11.95 7.22 -13.01
N PHE A 560 11.78 5.91 -12.91
CA PHE A 560 10.52 5.20 -13.06
C PHE A 560 9.93 4.96 -11.69
N GLY A 561 8.62 5.16 -11.56
CA GLY A 561 7.85 4.89 -10.36
C GLY A 561 6.83 3.80 -10.65
N THR A 562 6.95 2.69 -9.95
CA THR A 562 6.16 1.47 -10.17
C THR A 562 5.52 1.00 -8.85
N ASP A 563 4.88 -0.17 -8.83
CA ASP A 563 4.36 -0.77 -7.59
C ASP A 563 5.46 -1.18 -6.62
N GLY A 564 6.68 -1.40 -7.13
CA GLY A 564 7.87 -1.75 -6.35
C GLY A 564 8.73 -0.56 -5.94
N GLY A 565 8.29 0.68 -6.12
CA GLY A 565 9.07 1.87 -5.75
C GLY A 565 9.71 2.59 -6.93
N ILE A 566 10.88 3.18 -6.69
CA ILE A 566 11.63 3.94 -7.70
C ILE A 566 12.79 3.13 -8.30
N PHE A 567 12.97 3.25 -9.61
CA PHE A 567 14.04 2.63 -10.38
C PHE A 567 14.70 3.68 -11.27
N VAL A 568 16.02 3.77 -11.22
CA VAL A 568 16.78 4.90 -11.74
C VAL A 568 17.66 4.49 -12.90
N SER A 569 17.53 5.22 -14.01
CA SER A 569 18.43 5.12 -15.14
C SER A 569 19.33 6.34 -15.28
N ASP A 570 20.61 6.15 -14.98
CA ASP A 570 21.65 7.19 -14.97
C ASP A 570 22.08 7.65 -16.38
N ASP A 571 21.74 6.89 -17.42
CA ASP A 571 22.10 7.21 -18.82
C ASP A 571 21.08 8.15 -19.51
N GLY A 572 19.99 8.49 -18.81
CA GLY A 572 18.90 9.32 -19.32
C GLY A 572 18.10 8.69 -20.47
N ARG A 573 18.38 7.42 -20.80
CA ARG A 573 17.81 6.67 -21.93
C ARG A 573 17.07 5.43 -21.48
N GLY A 574 17.24 4.98 -20.24
CA GLY A 574 16.61 3.77 -19.70
C GLY A 574 17.41 2.50 -19.94
N GLY A 575 18.61 2.58 -20.53
CA GLY A 575 19.38 1.41 -20.95
C GLY A 575 20.21 0.76 -19.83
N ALA A 576 20.38 1.45 -18.71
CA ALA A 576 21.01 0.94 -17.50
C ALA A 576 20.17 1.39 -16.30
N MET A 577 19.43 0.47 -15.69
CA MET A 577 18.65 0.73 -14.46
C MET A 577 19.40 0.22 -13.24
N ASP A 578 19.19 0.88 -12.11
CA ASP A 578 19.49 0.30 -10.81
C ASP A 578 18.51 -0.85 -10.46
N LYS A 579 18.85 -1.65 -9.45
CA LYS A 579 18.01 -2.75 -8.95
C LYS A 579 17.13 -2.30 -7.77
N GLY A 580 16.78 -1.01 -7.77
CA GLY A 580 15.99 -0.37 -6.73
C GLY A 580 16.78 0.10 -5.52
N GLU A 581 18.12 0.15 -5.55
CA GLU A 581 18.95 0.56 -4.40
C GLU A 581 18.54 1.92 -3.81
N LYS A 582 17.91 2.78 -4.61
CA LYS A 582 17.35 4.07 -4.18
C LYS A 582 16.12 3.95 -3.28
N ASN A 583 15.49 2.78 -3.20
CA ASN A 583 14.40 2.48 -2.27
C ASN A 583 14.87 2.20 -0.84
N ILE A 584 16.16 1.95 -0.61
CA ILE A 584 16.70 1.64 0.72
C ILE A 584 16.41 2.79 1.69
N GLY A 585 15.80 2.48 2.82
CA GLY A 585 15.40 3.46 3.84
C GLY A 585 13.99 4.04 3.63
N ILE A 586 13.25 3.58 2.62
CA ILE A 586 11.84 3.91 2.40
C ILE A 586 10.96 2.78 2.96
N SER A 587 10.28 3.05 4.08
CA SER A 587 9.33 2.11 4.71
C SER A 587 7.89 2.39 4.26
N THR A 588 7.41 1.66 3.26
CA THR A 588 6.06 1.86 2.68
C THR A 588 5.23 0.58 2.56
N MET A 589 5.66 -0.51 3.17
CA MET A 589 5.01 -1.81 3.00
C MET A 589 3.60 -1.82 3.62
N LEU A 590 2.69 -2.55 2.96
CA LEU A 590 1.35 -2.84 3.47
C LEU A 590 1.40 -4.13 4.29
N VAL A 591 1.54 -3.99 5.62
CA VAL A 591 1.50 -5.14 6.52
C VAL A 591 0.05 -5.53 6.75
N ASP A 592 -0.30 -6.78 6.48
CA ASP A 592 -1.64 -7.30 6.76
C ASP A 592 -1.71 -8.08 8.07
N LEU A 593 -0.66 -8.86 8.36
CA LEU A 593 -0.55 -9.70 9.56
C LEU A 593 0.85 -9.63 10.13
N ILE A 594 0.97 -9.70 11.45
CA ILE A 594 2.26 -9.70 12.14
C ILE A 594 2.34 -10.81 13.18
N ALA A 595 3.47 -11.51 13.21
CA ALA A 595 3.75 -12.53 14.20
C ALA A 595 5.07 -12.25 14.93
N ALA A 596 5.02 -12.44 16.24
CA ALA A 596 6.18 -12.43 17.11
C ALA A 596 6.00 -13.48 18.22
N THR A 597 7.09 -13.82 18.90
CA THR A 597 7.08 -14.85 19.95
C THR A 597 8.02 -14.49 21.10
N PRO A 598 7.62 -14.76 22.37
CA PRO A 598 8.53 -14.60 23.50
C PRO A 598 9.68 -15.60 23.50
N LEU A 599 9.64 -16.68 22.71
CA LEU A 599 10.76 -17.63 22.58
C LEU A 599 11.98 -17.02 21.86
N PHE A 600 11.71 -16.15 20.90
CA PHE A 600 12.70 -15.44 20.10
C PHE A 600 12.24 -13.98 19.99
N PRO A 601 12.42 -13.17 21.05
CA PRO A 601 11.88 -11.83 21.10
C PRO A 601 12.42 -10.94 19.98
N ASP A 602 13.63 -11.20 19.49
CA ASP A 602 14.25 -10.45 18.39
C ASP A 602 13.75 -10.84 17.00
N LEU A 603 12.94 -11.90 16.87
CA LEU A 603 12.35 -12.35 15.61
C LEU A 603 10.95 -11.74 15.43
N VAL A 604 10.72 -11.21 14.24
CA VAL A 604 9.41 -10.74 13.77
C VAL A 604 9.20 -11.21 12.33
N ALA A 605 7.98 -11.61 11.99
CA ALA A 605 7.59 -11.85 10.61
C ALA A 605 6.25 -11.20 10.29
N VAL A 606 6.07 -10.83 9.03
CA VAL A 606 4.89 -10.17 8.50
C VAL A 606 4.42 -10.85 7.23
N GLY A 607 3.11 -10.86 7.03
CA GLY A 607 2.49 -11.13 5.73
C GLY A 607 2.26 -9.81 5.01
N LEU A 608 2.73 -9.72 3.76
CA LEU A 608 2.62 -8.54 2.90
C LEU A 608 1.92 -8.91 1.58
N GLN A 609 1.12 -7.98 1.05
CA GLN A 609 0.67 -8.03 -0.33
C GLN A 609 1.85 -7.80 -1.30
N ASP A 610 1.90 -8.55 -2.41
CA ASP A 610 2.90 -8.52 -3.49
C ASP A 610 4.35 -8.85 -3.06
N ASN A 611 4.61 -8.92 -1.76
CA ASN A 611 5.94 -8.91 -1.15
C ASN A 611 6.17 -10.08 -0.19
N ALA A 612 5.28 -11.08 -0.25
CA ALA A 612 5.33 -12.34 0.45
C ALA A 612 5.38 -12.25 1.98
N VAL A 613 5.70 -13.36 2.63
CA VAL A 613 6.05 -13.35 4.05
C VAL A 613 7.49 -12.85 4.15
N ARG A 614 7.71 -11.81 4.96
CA ARG A 614 9.05 -11.31 5.28
C ARG A 614 9.36 -11.47 6.75
N SER A 615 10.62 -11.69 7.08
CA SER A 615 11.08 -11.81 8.47
C SER A 615 12.36 -11.06 8.73
N ARG A 616 12.55 -10.68 9.99
CA ARG A 616 13.71 -9.95 10.50
C ARG A 616 14.12 -10.53 11.84
N VAL A 617 15.43 -10.58 12.06
CA VAL A 617 16.04 -10.93 13.34
C VAL A 617 16.96 -9.83 13.82
N GLY A 618 16.88 -9.52 15.12
CA GLY A 618 17.80 -8.60 15.78
C GLY A 618 17.40 -7.14 15.60
N ARG A 619 18.39 -6.25 15.47
CA ARG A 619 18.17 -4.79 15.34
C ARG A 619 18.33 -4.24 13.92
N THR A 620 18.45 -5.09 12.90
CA THR A 620 18.62 -4.65 11.50
C THR A 620 17.39 -3.92 10.98
N THR A 621 17.41 -3.31 9.81
CA THR A 621 16.16 -2.99 9.07
C THR A 621 15.99 -3.88 7.84
N ASP A 622 16.88 -4.86 7.69
CA ASP A 622 16.85 -5.87 6.66
C ASP A 622 15.77 -6.92 6.96
N TRP A 623 14.80 -7.04 6.06
CA TRP A 623 13.77 -8.09 6.10
C TRP A 623 13.90 -9.01 4.91
N ASN A 624 14.25 -10.27 5.18
CA ASN A 624 14.39 -11.28 4.15
C ASN A 624 13.03 -11.90 3.83
N ALA A 625 12.72 -12.06 2.54
CA ALA A 625 11.51 -12.78 2.12
C ALA A 625 11.71 -14.27 2.38
N VAL A 626 10.77 -14.91 3.06
CA VAL A 626 10.86 -16.36 3.41
C VAL A 626 9.95 -17.23 2.55
N SER A 627 9.14 -16.59 1.69
CA SER A 627 8.31 -17.21 0.66
C SER A 627 8.20 -16.27 -0.55
N ASN A 628 7.57 -16.73 -1.64
CA ASN A 628 7.27 -15.93 -2.84
C ASN A 628 5.76 -15.58 -2.93
N GLY A 629 5.37 -14.60 -3.75
CA GLY A 629 3.97 -14.22 -4.00
C GLY A 629 3.35 -13.36 -2.89
N ASP A 630 2.02 -13.33 -2.77
CA ASP A 630 1.35 -12.58 -1.68
C ASP A 630 1.38 -13.36 -0.36
N GLY A 631 1.88 -12.77 0.72
CA GLY A 631 1.89 -13.38 2.04
C GLY A 631 0.60 -13.10 2.80
N THR A 632 -0.31 -14.08 2.89
CA THR A 632 -1.67 -13.87 3.42
C THR A 632 -1.98 -14.54 4.75
N GLY A 633 -1.02 -15.28 5.32
CA GLY A 633 -1.09 -15.83 6.67
C GLY A 633 0.30 -15.91 7.31
N ILE A 634 0.43 -15.54 8.58
CA ILE A 634 1.66 -15.77 9.38
C ILE A 634 1.33 -16.00 10.86
N ALA A 635 1.94 -17.01 11.48
CA ALA A 635 1.89 -17.21 12.93
C ALA A 635 3.13 -17.96 13.44
N MET A 636 3.46 -17.78 14.72
CA MET A 636 4.61 -18.41 15.38
C MET A 636 4.20 -19.09 16.69
N SER A 637 4.85 -20.21 17.00
CA SER A 637 4.75 -20.88 18.30
C SER A 637 5.00 -19.90 19.44
N GLN A 638 4.14 -19.92 20.46
CA GLN A 638 4.23 -19.00 21.61
C GLN A 638 4.98 -19.61 22.82
N ALA A 639 5.22 -20.92 22.83
CA ALA A 639 5.88 -21.65 23.92
C ALA A 639 6.54 -22.94 23.42
N GLY A 640 7.19 -23.70 24.30
CA GLY A 640 7.76 -25.02 23.98
C GLY A 640 9.26 -25.02 23.76
N ASN A 641 9.78 -26.16 23.28
CA ASN A 641 11.20 -26.31 22.99
C ASN A 641 11.56 -25.47 21.75
N PRO A 642 12.49 -24.49 21.84
CA PRO A 642 12.87 -23.65 20.71
C PRO A 642 13.33 -24.42 19.46
N LEU A 643 13.93 -25.60 19.62
CA LEU A 643 14.37 -26.47 18.52
C LEU A 643 13.21 -27.18 17.80
N ARG A 644 12.03 -27.24 18.44
CA ARG A 644 10.81 -27.88 17.91
C ARG A 644 9.68 -26.89 17.66
N ALA A 645 9.88 -25.61 17.99
CA ALA A 645 8.98 -24.52 17.70
C ALA A 645 8.99 -24.21 16.20
N CYS A 646 7.89 -23.67 15.70
CA CYS A 646 7.70 -23.45 14.27
C CYS A 646 6.96 -22.14 13.98
N ALA A 647 7.04 -21.72 12.72
CA ALA A 647 6.17 -20.72 12.14
C ALA A 647 5.41 -21.32 10.95
N LEU A 648 4.19 -20.84 10.71
CA LEU A 648 3.40 -21.16 9.52
C LEU A 648 3.16 -19.89 8.73
N GLY A 649 3.49 -19.90 7.44
CA GLY A 649 3.21 -18.81 6.49
C GLY A 649 2.32 -19.32 5.36
N GLN A 650 1.46 -18.50 4.78
CA GLN A 650 0.64 -18.86 3.62
C GLN A 650 0.88 -17.87 2.48
N THR A 651 0.94 -18.40 1.24
CA THR A 651 1.04 -17.61 0.02
C THR A 651 -0.20 -17.80 -0.86
N ASN A 652 -0.75 -16.73 -1.46
CA ASN A 652 -1.99 -16.82 -2.25
C ASN A 652 -1.94 -17.83 -3.40
N TRP A 653 -0.78 -17.99 -4.03
CA TRP A 653 -0.66 -18.82 -5.24
C TRP A 653 -0.57 -20.33 -5.00
N ALA A 654 -0.23 -20.75 -3.78
CA ALA A 654 0.08 -22.16 -3.50
C ALA A 654 -1.06 -22.90 -2.79
N GLY A 655 -2.10 -22.22 -2.31
CA GLY A 655 -3.17 -22.79 -1.49
C GLY A 655 -2.74 -23.41 -0.15
N CYS A 656 -1.45 -23.67 0.03
CA CYS A 656 -0.85 -24.51 1.05
C CYS A 656 0.01 -23.69 2.03
N PRO A 657 -0.10 -23.95 3.35
CA PRO A 657 0.82 -23.38 4.32
C PRO A 657 2.25 -23.89 4.12
N TRP A 658 3.19 -22.98 4.24
CA TRP A 658 4.63 -23.22 4.39
C TRP A 658 4.96 -23.34 5.88
N ARG A 659 5.77 -24.34 6.22
CA ARG A 659 6.26 -24.56 7.58
C ARG A 659 7.70 -24.12 7.69
N TYR A 660 8.04 -23.40 8.77
CA TYR A 660 9.40 -23.00 9.08
C TYR A 660 9.78 -23.49 10.48
N ASN A 661 11.00 -23.99 10.67
CA ASN A 661 11.54 -24.19 12.01
C ASN A 661 11.95 -22.83 12.60
N LEU A 662 11.48 -22.53 13.80
CA LEU A 662 11.67 -21.20 14.39
C LEU A 662 13.12 -20.90 14.75
N SER A 663 13.87 -21.91 15.22
CA SER A 663 15.31 -21.76 15.51
C SER A 663 16.14 -21.49 14.25
N VAL A 664 15.68 -22.03 13.11
CA VAL A 664 16.28 -21.84 11.79
C VAL A 664 15.94 -20.44 11.27
N LEU A 665 14.67 -20.04 11.34
CA LEU A 665 14.21 -18.70 10.99
C LEU A 665 14.91 -17.62 11.84
N ALA A 666 15.11 -17.88 13.13
CA ALA A 666 15.81 -16.99 14.06
C ALA A 666 17.32 -16.91 13.82
N SER A 667 17.92 -17.83 13.06
CA SER A 667 19.35 -17.75 12.71
C SER A 667 19.63 -16.74 11.58
N ASN A 668 18.63 -16.52 10.70
CA ASN A 668 18.62 -15.49 9.64
C ASN A 668 19.89 -15.44 8.76
N THR A 669 20.54 -16.58 8.49
CA THR A 669 21.68 -16.66 7.56
C THR A 669 21.24 -17.10 6.16
N ASN A 670 21.82 -16.50 5.12
CA ASN A 670 21.45 -16.77 3.71
C ASN A 670 21.54 -18.27 3.33
N GLU A 671 22.62 -18.96 3.72
CA GLU A 671 22.80 -20.42 3.48
C GLU A 671 21.67 -21.28 4.08
N ILE A 672 21.03 -20.78 5.14
CA ILE A 672 19.96 -21.47 5.87
C ILE A 672 18.57 -21.16 5.26
N LEU A 673 18.40 -19.96 4.69
CA LEU A 673 17.17 -19.58 3.97
C LEU A 673 17.06 -20.31 2.62
N ASP A 674 18.19 -20.53 1.93
CA ASP A 674 18.25 -21.39 0.74
C ASP A 674 17.81 -22.83 1.06
N THR A 675 18.26 -23.39 2.20
CA THR A 675 17.83 -24.71 2.67
C THR A 675 16.36 -24.75 3.11
N LEU A 676 15.78 -23.62 3.55
CA LEU A 676 14.36 -23.53 3.90
C LEU A 676 13.44 -23.57 2.67
N ILE A 677 13.90 -23.12 1.48
CA ILE A 677 13.12 -23.26 0.24
C ILE A 677 13.26 -24.67 -0.33
N GLU A 678 14.47 -25.23 -0.31
CA GLU A 678 14.74 -26.56 -0.89
C GLU A 678 14.16 -27.71 -0.04
N ASN A 679 14.00 -27.55 1.29
CA ASN A 679 13.52 -28.62 2.18
C ASN A 679 12.09 -28.46 2.70
N ASN A 680 11.45 -27.30 2.55
CA ASN A 680 10.06 -27.15 2.97
C ASN A 680 9.14 -27.38 1.78
N GLY A 681 8.63 -28.61 1.64
CA GLY A 681 7.51 -28.86 0.75
C GLY A 681 6.25 -28.15 1.27
N ALA A 682 5.40 -27.69 0.35
CA ALA A 682 4.00 -27.39 0.66
C ALA A 682 3.42 -28.55 1.48
N VAL A 683 2.87 -28.27 2.67
CA VAL A 683 2.49 -29.34 3.61
C VAL A 683 1.30 -30.19 3.12
N CYS A 684 0.75 -29.85 1.96
CA CYS A 684 -0.34 -30.56 1.30
C CYS A 684 0.04 -31.90 0.65
N GLY A 685 1.34 -32.23 0.54
CA GLY A 685 1.80 -33.45 -0.14
C GLY A 685 2.00 -34.69 0.75
N THR A 686 1.90 -34.58 2.07
CA THR A 686 2.16 -35.69 3.00
C THR A 686 0.98 -35.88 3.97
N GLY A 687 0.00 -36.69 3.60
CA GLY A 687 -1.13 -37.05 4.48
C GLY A 687 -2.42 -36.22 4.29
N THR A 688 -3.28 -36.22 5.31
CA THR A 688 -4.73 -35.87 5.31
C THR A 688 -5.16 -34.51 4.74
N LEU A 689 -4.27 -33.64 4.24
CA LEU A 689 -4.68 -32.46 3.46
C LEU A 689 -5.02 -32.78 1.98
N SER A 690 -4.81 -34.03 1.54
CA SER A 690 -5.33 -34.54 0.26
C SER A 690 -6.88 -34.57 0.16
N ILE A 691 -7.59 -34.08 1.20
CA ILE A 691 -9.06 -33.98 1.27
C ILE A 691 -9.55 -32.62 0.72
N ILE A 692 -8.63 -31.71 0.38
CA ILE A 692 -8.95 -30.43 -0.26
C ILE A 692 -8.57 -30.56 -1.73
N PRO A 693 -9.53 -30.68 -2.68
CA PRO A 693 -9.22 -30.56 -4.11
C PRO A 693 -8.45 -29.26 -4.34
N GLU A 694 -7.30 -29.33 -5.01
CA GLU A 694 -6.41 -28.20 -5.33
C GLU A 694 -7.21 -27.07 -6.04
N ASP A 695 -8.18 -27.50 -6.83
CA ASP A 695 -9.16 -26.76 -7.62
C ASP A 695 -10.34 -26.18 -6.79
N SER A 696 -10.40 -26.44 -5.48
CA SER A 696 -11.42 -25.93 -4.56
C SER A 696 -10.87 -25.01 -3.46
N ILE A 697 -9.63 -24.56 -3.62
CA ILE A 697 -9.00 -23.52 -2.78
C ILE A 697 -9.17 -22.17 -3.48
N PRO A 698 -10.27 -21.42 -3.25
CA PRO A 698 -10.31 -20.04 -3.71
C PRO A 698 -9.20 -19.23 -3.01
N ASN A 699 -8.66 -18.24 -3.73
CA ASN A 699 -7.57 -17.29 -3.38
C ASN A 699 -7.78 -16.46 -2.08
N ARG A 700 -8.56 -16.93 -1.11
CA ARG A 700 -8.98 -16.19 0.08
C ARG A 700 -8.26 -16.71 1.31
N ALA A 701 -7.32 -15.89 1.78
CA ALA A 701 -6.51 -16.01 2.98
C ALA A 701 -7.20 -16.70 4.18
N ALA A 702 -6.52 -17.66 4.82
CA ALA A 702 -6.90 -18.21 6.11
C ALA A 702 -5.94 -17.73 7.21
N GLY A 703 -6.48 -17.19 8.30
CA GLY A 703 -5.68 -16.64 9.39
C GLY A 703 -5.29 -17.77 10.33
N PHE A 704 -4.00 -17.85 10.67
CA PHE A 704 -3.54 -18.80 11.67
C PHE A 704 -3.76 -18.24 13.07
N VAL A 705 -4.26 -19.09 13.97
CA VAL A 705 -4.40 -18.75 15.39
C VAL A 705 -3.57 -19.72 16.23
N VAL A 706 -2.80 -19.15 17.15
CA VAL A 706 -1.94 -19.90 18.07
C VAL A 706 -2.50 -19.84 19.50
N PRO A 707 -2.51 -20.95 20.24
CA PRO A 707 -2.89 -20.92 21.65
C PRO A 707 -1.89 -20.10 22.47
N PRO A 708 -2.34 -19.45 23.55
CA PRO A 708 -1.43 -18.90 24.54
C PRO A 708 -0.59 -20.02 25.19
N PRO A 709 0.61 -19.72 25.71
CA PRO A 709 1.51 -20.68 26.35
C PRO A 709 0.87 -21.56 27.43
N ALA A 710 -0.12 -21.03 28.14
CA ALA A 710 -0.83 -21.74 29.18
C ALA A 710 -1.73 -22.87 28.65
N LEU A 711 -2.18 -22.80 27.39
CA LEU A 711 -3.04 -23.80 26.74
C LEU A 711 -2.24 -24.80 25.90
N ASP A 712 -1.11 -24.36 25.30
CA ASP A 712 -0.20 -25.25 24.59
C ASP A 712 1.25 -25.00 25.01
N ARG A 713 1.73 -25.81 25.95
CA ARG A 713 3.13 -25.78 26.38
C ARG A 713 4.10 -26.38 25.36
N THR A 714 3.61 -27.13 24.38
CA THR A 714 4.46 -27.73 23.34
C THR A 714 4.81 -26.74 22.25
N GLY A 715 3.94 -25.76 22.02
CA GLY A 715 4.05 -24.77 20.94
C GLY A 715 3.74 -25.31 19.55
N GLN A 716 3.24 -26.54 19.44
CA GLN A 716 3.06 -27.21 18.15
C GLN A 716 1.63 -27.14 17.61
N THR A 717 0.72 -26.51 18.35
CA THR A 717 -0.70 -26.44 17.99
C THR A 717 -1.03 -25.15 17.24
N PHE A 718 -1.66 -25.27 16.07
CA PHE A 718 -2.14 -24.15 15.27
C PHE A 718 -3.56 -24.45 14.78
N TYR A 719 -4.34 -23.39 14.62
CA TYR A 719 -5.69 -23.43 14.10
C TYR A 719 -5.77 -22.60 12.82
N MET A 720 -6.58 -23.06 11.88
CA MET A 720 -6.82 -22.36 10.61
C MET A 720 -8.32 -22.47 10.28
N LYS A 721 -8.95 -21.37 9.91
CA LYS A 721 -10.31 -21.39 9.37
C LYS A 721 -10.26 -21.46 7.86
N PHE A 722 -10.93 -22.44 7.26
CA PHE A 722 -11.09 -22.52 5.81
C PHE A 722 -12.52 -22.96 5.48
N ALA A 723 -13.19 -22.19 4.61
CA ALA A 723 -14.60 -22.37 4.27
C ALA A 723 -15.49 -22.59 5.53
N ARG A 724 -16.16 -23.75 5.58
CA ARG A 724 -17.04 -24.22 6.66
C ARG A 724 -16.33 -25.03 7.74
N ASN A 725 -15.00 -25.07 7.80
CA ASN A 725 -14.29 -25.88 8.78
C ASN A 725 -13.22 -25.07 9.52
N ILE A 726 -12.99 -25.46 10.77
CA ILE A 726 -11.82 -25.07 11.55
C ILE A 726 -10.92 -26.28 11.61
N PHE A 727 -9.73 -26.12 11.06
CA PHE A 727 -8.68 -27.13 11.07
C PHE A 727 -7.75 -26.89 12.25
N ARG A 728 -7.25 -27.98 12.83
CA ARG A 728 -6.24 -27.98 13.88
C ARG A 728 -5.10 -28.91 13.51
N THR A 729 -3.89 -28.43 13.71
CA THR A 729 -2.68 -29.24 13.78
C THR A 729 -2.17 -29.25 15.22
N LYS A 730 -1.51 -30.34 15.63
CA LYS A 730 -0.81 -30.46 16.93
C LYS A 730 0.68 -30.77 16.76
N ASN A 731 1.17 -30.72 15.53
CA ASN A 731 2.51 -31.14 15.15
C ASN A 731 3.12 -30.15 14.13
N CYS A 732 2.89 -28.85 14.34
CA CYS A 732 3.49 -27.78 13.54
C CYS A 732 3.12 -27.84 12.05
N GLY A 733 1.87 -28.18 11.73
CA GLY A 733 1.35 -28.18 10.37
C GLY A 733 1.53 -29.50 9.64
N ASN A 734 2.36 -30.44 10.13
CA ASN A 734 2.61 -31.73 9.47
C ASN A 734 1.35 -32.55 9.20
N GLU A 735 0.40 -32.53 10.14
CA GLU A 735 -0.90 -33.15 9.96
C GLU A 735 -2.00 -32.18 10.42
N TRP A 736 -3.07 -32.14 9.64
CA TRP A 736 -4.26 -31.37 9.94
C TRP A 736 -5.45 -32.29 10.11
N SER A 737 -6.32 -31.90 11.04
CA SER A 737 -7.60 -32.54 11.30
C SER A 737 -8.69 -31.47 11.36
N ILE A 738 -9.89 -31.79 10.88
CA ILE A 738 -11.05 -30.97 11.16
C ILE A 738 -11.28 -31.02 12.67
N TRP A 739 -11.13 -29.88 13.32
CA TRP A 739 -11.38 -29.75 14.74
C TRP A 739 -12.81 -29.33 15.03
N ALA A 740 -13.39 -28.52 14.14
CA ALA A 740 -14.82 -28.23 14.15
C ALA A 740 -15.35 -28.03 12.73
N GLY A 741 -16.42 -28.74 12.38
CA GLY A 741 -17.23 -28.41 11.22
C GLY A 741 -18.23 -27.33 11.59
N VAL A 742 -18.16 -26.19 10.92
CA VAL A 742 -19.17 -25.14 11.03
C VAL A 742 -20.46 -25.74 10.46
N LEU A 743 -21.35 -26.16 11.36
CA LEU A 743 -22.82 -26.24 11.21
C LEU A 743 -23.47 -27.60 10.90
N ARG A 744 -23.12 -28.68 11.61
CA ARG A 744 -24.09 -29.75 11.90
C ARG A 744 -24.33 -29.81 13.41
N GLY A 745 -25.45 -29.26 13.87
CA GLY A 745 -25.93 -29.39 15.26
C GLY A 745 -26.07 -28.11 16.09
N THR A 746 -25.76 -26.92 15.54
CA THR A 746 -25.78 -25.64 16.28
C THR A 746 -27.06 -24.81 16.12
N GLY A 747 -28.01 -25.23 15.28
CA GLY A 747 -29.22 -24.46 14.96
C GLY A 747 -28.99 -23.18 14.14
N LEU A 748 -27.74 -22.91 13.74
CA LEU A 748 -27.38 -21.83 12.81
C LEU A 748 -27.48 -22.37 11.36
N PRO A 749 -28.04 -21.62 10.39
CA PRO A 749 -28.16 -22.09 9.01
C PRO A 749 -26.77 -22.29 8.39
N ALA A 750 -26.57 -23.42 7.69
CA ALA A 750 -25.39 -23.64 6.87
C ALA A 750 -25.25 -22.47 5.88
N PRO A 751 -24.09 -21.79 5.76
CA PRO A 751 -23.92 -20.76 4.75
C PRO A 751 -24.10 -21.46 3.41
N VAL A 752 -25.07 -21.04 2.60
CA VAL A 752 -25.22 -21.58 1.26
C VAL A 752 -24.01 -21.12 0.46
N VAL A 753 -23.18 -22.08 0.03
CA VAL A 753 -22.26 -21.82 -1.09
C VAL A 753 -23.17 -21.92 -2.30
N GLN A 754 -23.49 -20.79 -2.92
CA GLN A 754 -23.91 -20.86 -4.30
C GLN A 754 -22.68 -21.32 -5.06
N ASP A 755 -22.73 -22.58 -5.48
CA ASP A 755 -21.87 -23.09 -6.54
C ASP A 755 -22.31 -22.34 -7.80
N THR A 756 -21.80 -21.12 -8.00
CA THR A 756 -21.92 -20.43 -9.28
C THR A 756 -20.93 -21.13 -10.19
N GLY A 757 -21.38 -22.22 -10.82
CA GLY A 757 -20.55 -23.02 -11.72
C GLY A 757 -19.81 -22.12 -12.71
N ASP A 758 -18.50 -22.34 -12.81
CA ASP A 758 -17.51 -21.97 -13.84
C ASP A 758 -17.53 -20.57 -14.51
N ASP A 759 -18.45 -19.67 -14.17
CA ASP A 759 -18.58 -18.33 -14.76
C ASP A 759 -18.58 -17.24 -13.67
N ASP A 760 -17.62 -17.30 -12.74
CA ASP A 760 -17.29 -16.14 -11.90
C ASP A 760 -16.35 -15.21 -12.69
N PRO A 761 -16.79 -14.02 -13.15
CA PRO A 761 -15.94 -13.08 -13.88
C PRO A 761 -14.76 -12.55 -13.04
N CYS A 762 -14.66 -12.94 -11.76
CA CYS A 762 -13.53 -12.65 -10.88
C CYS A 762 -12.24 -13.45 -11.20
N LEU A 763 -12.26 -14.44 -12.10
CA LEU A 763 -11.06 -15.24 -12.43
C LEU A 763 -10.17 -14.62 -13.51
N ASP A 764 -10.69 -13.75 -14.38
CA ASP A 764 -9.97 -13.28 -15.58
C ASP A 764 -9.79 -11.74 -15.69
N ALA A 765 -10.19 -10.97 -14.67
CA ALA A 765 -10.07 -9.50 -14.73
C ALA A 765 -9.67 -8.87 -13.38
N GLY A 766 -8.37 -8.92 -13.04
CA GLY A 766 -7.72 -7.89 -12.22
C GLY A 766 -8.38 -7.48 -10.90
N CYS A 767 -9.11 -8.37 -10.22
CA CYS A 767 -9.57 -8.14 -8.87
C CYS A 767 -8.36 -8.18 -7.94
N ASP A 768 -7.91 -7.00 -7.52
CA ASP A 768 -6.85 -6.81 -6.54
C ASP A 768 -7.09 -7.66 -5.28
N ASN A 769 -6.11 -8.52 -4.96
CA ASN A 769 -6.07 -9.49 -3.85
C ASN A 769 -5.94 -8.82 -2.46
N THR A 770 -6.55 -7.64 -2.27
CA THR A 770 -6.39 -6.80 -1.09
C THR A 770 -7.25 -7.27 0.08
N GLY A 771 -6.63 -7.99 1.02
CA GLY A 771 -7.05 -7.96 2.43
C GLY A 771 -7.29 -9.31 3.07
N SER A 772 -6.26 -9.78 3.77
CA SER A 772 -6.25 -10.53 5.03
C SER A 772 -7.42 -11.45 5.41
N ALA A 773 -7.10 -12.62 5.96
CA ALA A 773 -8.06 -13.49 6.65
C ALA A 773 -8.67 -12.90 7.94
N LEU A 774 -8.31 -11.67 8.31
CA LEU A 774 -8.90 -10.90 9.40
C LEU A 774 -9.71 -9.70 8.89
N TRP A 775 -9.79 -9.51 7.57
CA TRP A 775 -10.70 -8.57 6.92
C TRP A 775 -11.61 -9.30 5.95
N GLY A 776 -12.91 -9.22 6.21
CA GLY A 776 -13.92 -9.75 5.31
C GLY A 776 -13.81 -9.08 3.93
N GLY A 777 -13.37 -9.85 2.95
CA GLY A 777 -13.94 -9.76 1.61
C GLY A 777 -15.44 -10.02 1.76
N TRP A 778 -16.25 -9.00 1.52
CA TRP A 778 -17.69 -9.09 1.57
C TRP A 778 -18.16 -9.99 0.41
N GLY A 779 -18.44 -11.24 0.74
CA GLY A 779 -18.91 -12.24 -0.22
C GLY A 779 -19.10 -13.59 0.45
N ASP A 780 -18.12 -14.00 1.26
CA ASP A 780 -18.10 -15.34 1.84
C ASP A 780 -17.92 -15.27 3.37
N SER A 781 -18.72 -16.04 4.11
CA SER A 781 -18.73 -16.19 5.57
C SER A 781 -17.35 -16.23 6.27
N THR A 782 -16.74 -15.08 6.56
CA THR A 782 -15.41 -14.95 7.20
C THR A 782 -15.54 -14.53 8.67
N GLY A 783 -15.50 -15.52 9.55
CA GLY A 783 -15.45 -15.33 11.01
C GLY A 783 -14.02 -15.33 11.54
N SER A 784 -13.75 -14.52 12.57
CA SER A 784 -12.48 -14.52 13.30
C SER A 784 -12.46 -15.59 14.40
N ILE A 785 -11.24 -16.06 14.75
CA ILE A 785 -11.00 -17.03 15.81
C ILE A 785 -10.11 -16.39 16.88
N THR A 786 -10.46 -16.59 18.15
CA THR A 786 -9.54 -16.33 19.28
C THR A 786 -9.57 -17.49 20.27
N LEU A 787 -8.46 -17.67 20.99
CA LEU A 787 -8.29 -18.67 22.04
C LEU A 787 -8.03 -17.99 23.38
N GLY A 788 -8.63 -18.52 24.45
CA GLY A 788 -8.46 -17.99 25.81
C GLY A 788 -8.59 -19.05 26.90
N LEU A 789 -8.13 -18.70 28.10
CA LEU A 789 -8.24 -19.55 29.28
C LEU A 789 -9.68 -19.63 29.78
N HIS A 790 -10.10 -20.80 30.25
CA HIS A 790 -11.34 -20.92 31.02
C HIS A 790 -11.06 -20.64 32.52
N PRO A 791 -11.76 -19.69 33.17
CA PRO A 791 -11.43 -19.22 34.51
C PRO A 791 -11.61 -20.27 35.62
N ARG A 792 -12.28 -21.39 35.32
CA ARG A 792 -12.53 -22.49 36.27
C ARG A 792 -11.99 -23.87 35.83
N ASN A 793 -11.46 -23.99 34.60
CA ASN A 793 -11.02 -25.27 34.02
C ASN A 793 -9.71 -25.09 33.23
N ILE A 794 -8.64 -24.71 33.93
CA ILE A 794 -7.34 -24.36 33.34
C ILE A 794 -6.68 -25.55 32.61
N LEU A 795 -7.04 -26.79 32.95
CA LEU A 795 -6.37 -28.01 32.46
C LEU A 795 -7.01 -28.68 31.23
N ARG A 796 -8.18 -28.24 30.74
CA ARG A 796 -8.95 -29.01 29.73
C ARG A 796 -9.65 -28.25 28.59
N ALA A 797 -9.58 -26.92 28.51
CA ALA A 797 -10.31 -26.22 27.46
C ALA A 797 -9.57 -25.01 26.91
N ALA A 798 -9.16 -25.12 25.65
CA ALA A 798 -9.04 -23.96 24.79
C ALA A 798 -10.46 -23.44 24.55
N SER A 799 -10.78 -22.26 25.08
CA SER A 799 -12.04 -21.60 24.77
C SER A 799 -11.88 -20.91 23.43
N LEU A 800 -12.45 -21.52 22.41
CA LEU A 800 -12.44 -20.96 21.08
C LEU A 800 -13.74 -20.23 20.80
N LEU A 801 -13.56 -19.10 20.14
CA LEU A 801 -14.60 -18.20 19.72
C LEU A 801 -14.73 -18.23 18.20
N PHE A 802 -15.96 -18.30 17.72
CA PHE A 802 -16.29 -18.16 16.31
C PHE A 802 -17.36 -17.08 16.16
N VAL A 803 -17.07 -16.02 15.40
CA VAL A 803 -18.10 -15.03 15.02
C VAL A 803 -18.61 -15.38 13.63
N SER A 804 -19.90 -15.66 13.48
CA SER A 804 -20.50 -15.90 12.18
C SER A 804 -21.36 -14.71 11.78
N HIS A 805 -21.14 -14.21 10.57
CA HIS A 805 -22.15 -13.52 9.79
C HIS A 805 -22.58 -14.46 8.67
N THR A 806 -23.83 -14.94 8.69
CA THR A 806 -24.42 -15.62 7.52
C THR A 806 -25.20 -14.59 6.71
N LYS A 807 -24.95 -14.54 5.39
CA LYS A 807 -25.71 -13.73 4.43
C LYS A 807 -27.23 -14.01 4.48
N ASP A 808 -27.59 -15.23 4.90
CA ASP A 808 -28.96 -15.75 4.87
C ASP A 808 -29.77 -15.56 6.18
N ASP A 809 -29.16 -15.02 7.25
CA ASP A 809 -29.90 -14.57 8.45
C ASP A 809 -29.47 -13.14 8.85
N PRO A 810 -30.09 -12.12 8.25
CA PRO A 810 -29.71 -10.72 8.44
C PRO A 810 -30.10 -10.14 9.81
N ALA A 811 -30.66 -10.92 10.75
CA ALA A 811 -31.33 -10.36 11.92
C ALA A 811 -30.47 -10.21 13.18
N THR A 812 -29.35 -10.94 13.38
CA THR A 812 -28.50 -10.69 14.58
C THR A 812 -27.07 -11.22 14.44
N PRO A 813 -26.02 -10.39 14.58
CA PRO A 813 -24.66 -10.89 14.72
C PRO A 813 -24.56 -11.78 15.97
N ALA A 814 -23.82 -12.88 15.87
CA ALA A 814 -23.72 -13.87 16.94
C ALA A 814 -22.32 -14.47 17.07
N ILE A 815 -22.05 -14.97 18.27
CA ILE A 815 -20.76 -15.55 18.63
C ILE A 815 -20.93 -16.92 19.26
N ALA A 816 -20.20 -17.90 18.75
CA ALA A 816 -20.18 -19.27 19.26
C ALA A 816 -18.95 -19.50 20.13
N ILE A 817 -19.18 -20.01 21.33
CA ILE A 817 -18.16 -20.25 22.36
C ILE A 817 -18.16 -21.73 22.72
N THR A 818 -16.97 -22.33 22.83
CA THR A 818 -16.79 -23.65 23.46
C THR A 818 -16.05 -23.54 24.79
N ALA A 819 -16.44 -24.38 25.75
CA ALA A 819 -15.78 -24.51 27.06
C ALA A 819 -15.15 -25.90 27.25
N ASN A 820 -15.08 -26.72 26.20
CA ASN A 820 -14.69 -28.13 26.26
C ASN A 820 -13.97 -28.59 24.97
N ASP A 821 -13.01 -27.79 24.48
CA ASP A 821 -12.17 -28.10 23.31
C ASP A 821 -12.96 -28.49 22.04
N GLY A 822 -14.08 -27.79 21.80
CA GLY A 822 -14.90 -27.98 20.60
C GLY A 822 -15.93 -29.10 20.68
N ALA A 823 -16.01 -29.83 21.80
CA ALA A 823 -16.98 -30.92 21.98
C ALA A 823 -18.44 -30.43 22.04
N SER A 824 -18.68 -29.22 22.56
CA SER A 824 -19.96 -28.52 22.44
C SER A 824 -19.79 -27.01 22.33
N TRP A 825 -20.83 -26.35 21.80
CA TRP A 825 -20.83 -24.93 21.47
C TRP A 825 -22.08 -24.25 22.01
N THR A 826 -21.90 -23.03 22.50
CA THR A 826 -22.99 -22.14 22.93
C THR A 826 -22.96 -20.89 22.07
N THR A 827 -24.06 -20.57 21.41
CA THR A 827 -24.22 -19.33 20.64
C THR A 827 -24.77 -18.22 21.55
N GLN A 828 -24.19 -17.04 21.46
CA GLN A 828 -24.63 -15.82 22.13
C GLN A 828 -24.89 -14.75 21.07
N SER A 829 -26.06 -14.14 21.09
CA SER A 829 -26.37 -12.99 20.22
C SER A 829 -25.92 -11.69 20.89
N PHE A 830 -25.58 -10.69 20.09
CA PHE A 830 -25.29 -9.36 20.61
C PHE A 830 -26.60 -8.58 20.82
N ASN A 831 -26.79 -7.98 21.99
CA ASN A 831 -27.85 -6.99 22.22
C ASN A 831 -27.41 -5.63 21.63
N VAL A 832 -27.26 -5.57 20.31
CA VAL A 832 -26.78 -4.39 19.58
C VAL A 832 -27.88 -3.81 18.70
N PRO A 833 -27.92 -2.49 18.50
CA PRO A 833 -28.90 -1.87 17.60
C PRO A 833 -28.85 -2.45 16.18
N ASN A 834 -29.97 -2.40 15.47
CA ASN A 834 -30.15 -2.94 14.10
C ASN A 834 -29.20 -2.34 13.04
N TRP A 835 -28.42 -1.30 13.36
CA TRP A 835 -27.40 -0.72 12.50
C TRP A 835 -26.00 -1.33 12.70
N PHE A 836 -25.85 -2.36 13.56
CA PHE A 836 -24.58 -3.06 13.74
C PHE A 836 -24.05 -3.54 12.39
N PRO A 837 -22.92 -3.00 11.90
CA PRO A 837 -22.42 -3.33 10.58
C PRO A 837 -22.06 -4.81 10.49
N ARG A 838 -22.31 -5.38 9.31
CA ARG A 838 -22.21 -6.80 9.02
C ARG A 838 -20.76 -7.27 8.78
N SER A 839 -19.75 -6.52 9.25
CA SER A 839 -18.33 -6.80 8.99
C SER A 839 -17.42 -6.69 10.20
N THR A 840 -16.38 -7.54 10.14
CA THR A 840 -15.16 -7.61 10.93
C THR A 840 -15.31 -7.43 12.44
N THR A 841 -15.23 -8.56 13.12
CA THR A 841 -15.10 -8.61 14.57
C THR A 841 -13.71 -9.06 14.96
N SER A 842 -13.01 -8.27 15.79
CA SER A 842 -11.79 -8.71 16.46
C SER A 842 -12.14 -9.07 17.90
N PRO A 843 -12.11 -10.35 18.27
CA PRO A 843 -12.32 -10.74 19.65
C PRO A 843 -11.03 -10.99 20.41
N THR A 844 -11.06 -10.82 21.74
CA THR A 844 -9.96 -11.23 22.63
C THR A 844 -10.45 -11.52 24.04
N PHE A 845 -9.89 -12.53 24.69
CA PHE A 845 -10.13 -12.81 26.12
C PHE A 845 -9.17 -12.01 26.98
N SER A 846 -9.62 -11.55 28.16
CA SER A 846 -8.69 -11.09 29.20
C SER A 846 -7.74 -12.22 29.60
N SER A 847 -6.54 -11.89 30.09
CA SER A 847 -5.54 -12.89 30.47
C SER A 847 -6.02 -13.90 31.52
N ASP A 848 -7.01 -13.54 32.33
CA ASP A 848 -7.63 -14.43 33.33
C ASP A 848 -8.86 -15.20 32.81
N GLY A 849 -9.25 -14.99 31.55
CA GLY A 849 -10.40 -15.65 30.92
C GLY A 849 -11.77 -15.18 31.42
N ARG A 850 -11.83 -14.19 32.31
CA ARG A 850 -13.09 -13.74 32.93
C ARG A 850 -13.89 -12.79 32.04
N ARG A 851 -13.22 -12.10 31.11
CA ARG A 851 -13.86 -11.14 30.20
C ARG A 851 -13.56 -11.52 28.77
N LEU A 852 -14.53 -11.27 27.92
CA LEU A 852 -14.41 -11.36 26.48
C LEU A 852 -14.74 -10.01 25.88
N PHE A 853 -13.87 -9.52 25.01
CA PHE A 853 -14.05 -8.28 24.29
C PHE A 853 -14.24 -8.58 22.80
N VAL A 854 -15.11 -7.81 22.15
CA VAL A 854 -15.33 -7.85 20.71
C VAL A 854 -15.33 -6.43 20.18
N ALA A 855 -14.39 -6.13 19.29
CA ALA A 855 -14.40 -4.89 18.52
C ALA A 855 -15.16 -5.08 17.20
N TYR A 856 -15.77 -4.01 16.68
CA TYR A 856 -16.47 -3.99 15.39
C TYR A 856 -16.20 -2.68 14.61
N THR A 857 -16.47 -2.68 13.30
CA THR A 857 -16.15 -1.58 12.38
C THR A 857 -17.39 -0.88 11.82
N ALA A 858 -17.63 0.39 12.17
CA ALA A 858 -18.79 1.18 11.72
C ALA A 858 -18.41 2.60 11.27
N PRO A 859 -17.58 2.80 10.24
CA PRO A 859 -17.19 4.14 9.81
C PRO A 859 -18.41 4.97 9.37
N GLY A 860 -18.36 6.29 9.61
CA GLY A 860 -19.41 7.23 9.15
C GLY A 860 -20.73 7.24 9.93
N THR A 861 -20.85 6.49 11.03
CA THR A 861 -22.11 6.35 11.80
C THR A 861 -22.31 7.39 12.91
N GLY A 862 -21.28 8.17 13.25
CA GLY A 862 -21.31 9.13 14.36
C GLY A 862 -21.31 8.50 15.76
N ALA A 863 -21.26 7.16 15.86
CA ALA A 863 -21.45 6.42 17.11
C ALA A 863 -20.14 6.28 17.93
N PRO A 864 -20.15 6.62 19.24
CA PRO A 864 -19.06 6.29 20.17
C PRO A 864 -19.16 4.84 20.70
N ALA A 865 -18.02 4.27 21.06
CA ALA A 865 -17.75 2.87 21.44
C ALA A 865 -17.92 1.83 20.30
N ARG A 866 -16.77 1.26 19.90
CA ARG A 866 -16.64 0.18 18.89
C ARG A 866 -16.27 -1.17 19.52
N ILE A 867 -16.36 -1.26 20.85
CA ILE A 867 -15.92 -2.43 21.62
C ILE A 867 -17.03 -2.80 22.60
N LEU A 868 -17.48 -4.05 22.53
CA LEU A 868 -18.38 -4.67 23.48
C LEU A 868 -17.58 -5.56 24.42
N ALA A 869 -17.98 -5.60 25.69
CA ALA A 869 -17.43 -6.49 26.69
C ALA A 869 -18.52 -7.40 27.25
N ASN A 870 -18.15 -8.67 27.46
CA ASN A 870 -18.91 -9.65 28.22
C ASN A 870 -18.08 -10.09 29.43
N ASN A 871 -18.59 -9.84 30.64
CA ASN A 871 -17.90 -10.16 31.90
C ASN A 871 -18.18 -11.59 32.42
N ASN A 872 -18.97 -12.37 31.70
CA ASN A 872 -19.24 -13.76 32.01
C ASN A 872 -19.48 -14.57 30.72
N PRO A 873 -18.44 -14.75 29.88
CA PRO A 873 -18.58 -15.33 28.55
C PRO A 873 -19.06 -16.78 28.53
N PHE A 874 -19.02 -17.49 29.67
CA PHE A 874 -19.41 -18.91 29.77
C PHE A 874 -20.73 -19.14 30.53
N ALA A 875 -21.53 -18.10 30.74
CA ALA A 875 -22.86 -18.24 31.33
C ALA A 875 -23.76 -19.11 30.44
N ALA A 876 -24.55 -20.02 31.03
CA ALA A 876 -25.48 -20.85 30.30
C ALA A 876 -26.73 -20.05 29.88
N GLY A 877 -27.11 -20.13 28.60
CA GLY A 877 -28.33 -19.55 28.02
C GLY A 877 -28.22 -18.09 27.54
N ALA A 878 -29.05 -17.73 26.54
CA ALA A 878 -29.07 -16.39 25.93
C ALA A 878 -29.34 -15.24 26.92
N ALA A 879 -30.00 -15.53 28.06
CA ALA A 879 -30.28 -14.55 29.11
C ALA A 879 -29.09 -14.30 30.07
N GLY A 880 -28.04 -15.14 30.05
CA GLY A 880 -26.92 -15.07 30.99
C GLY A 880 -25.70 -14.25 30.50
N ALA A 881 -25.56 -14.06 29.19
CA ALA A 881 -24.46 -13.33 28.57
C ALA A 881 -24.89 -11.91 28.18
N VAL A 882 -24.53 -10.92 29.00
CA VAL A 882 -24.87 -9.51 28.73
C VAL A 882 -23.66 -8.80 28.11
N TRP A 883 -23.77 -8.50 26.82
CA TRP A 883 -22.83 -7.64 26.10
C TRP A 883 -23.10 -6.17 26.43
N ARG A 884 -22.06 -5.43 26.80
CA ARG A 884 -22.15 -4.00 27.11
C ARG A 884 -21.11 -3.22 26.32
N PRO A 885 -21.45 -2.07 25.72
CA PRO A 885 -20.45 -1.14 25.22
C PRO A 885 -19.49 -0.73 26.35
N LEU A 886 -18.20 -0.71 26.05
CA LEU A 886 -17.23 -0.08 26.95
C LEU A 886 -17.40 1.45 26.91
N PRO A 887 -17.16 2.16 28.03
CA PRO A 887 -17.12 3.63 28.01
C PRO A 887 -16.13 4.18 26.98
N ALA A 888 -14.96 3.52 26.85
CA ALA A 888 -13.97 3.75 25.81
C ALA A 888 -13.59 5.23 25.61
N ALA A 889 -13.56 6.01 26.69
CA ALA A 889 -13.21 7.42 26.64
C ALA A 889 -11.78 7.59 26.13
N GLY A 890 -11.56 8.51 25.19
CA GLY A 890 -10.25 8.73 24.56
C GLY A 890 -10.03 8.00 23.24
N LEU A 891 -10.89 7.05 22.85
CA LEU A 891 -10.90 6.54 21.47
C LEU A 891 -11.54 7.57 20.52
N PRO A 892 -10.99 7.76 19.30
CA PRO A 892 -11.55 8.69 18.32
C PRO A 892 -12.92 8.23 17.81
N ARG A 893 -13.79 9.20 17.53
CA ARG A 893 -15.10 8.95 16.89
C ARG A 893 -14.90 8.59 15.42
N ASP A 894 -15.84 7.81 14.87
CA ASP A 894 -15.86 7.41 13.46
C ASP A 894 -14.71 6.53 12.93
N VAL A 895 -13.67 6.26 13.73
CA VAL A 895 -12.47 5.48 13.31
C VAL A 895 -12.64 3.97 13.51
N PRO A 896 -12.56 3.12 12.47
CA PRO A 896 -12.62 1.65 12.56
C PRO A 896 -11.59 1.03 13.50
N VAL A 897 -12.03 0.16 14.42
CA VAL A 897 -11.14 -0.68 15.22
C VAL A 897 -10.91 -1.98 14.47
N LEU A 898 -9.64 -2.27 14.17
CA LEU A 898 -9.24 -3.41 13.33
C LEU A 898 -8.81 -4.59 14.17
N ARG A 899 -8.15 -4.30 15.29
CA ARG A 899 -7.62 -5.31 16.19
C ARG A 899 -7.77 -4.86 17.63
N ILE A 900 -8.18 -5.79 18.48
CA ILE A 900 -8.11 -5.65 19.93
C ILE A 900 -7.40 -6.87 20.50
N LEU A 901 -6.42 -6.65 21.36
CA LEU A 901 -5.69 -7.70 22.08
C LEU A 901 -5.60 -7.36 23.56
N ALA A 902 -5.83 -8.35 24.41
CA ALA A 902 -5.52 -8.23 25.83
C ALA A 902 -4.02 -8.47 26.08
N HIS A 903 -3.47 -7.80 27.09
CA HIS A 903 -2.14 -8.09 27.56
C HIS A 903 -2.07 -9.54 28.05
N PRO A 904 -1.06 -10.36 27.64
CA PRO A 904 -1.04 -11.80 27.91
C PRO A 904 -1.07 -12.18 29.40
N THR A 905 -0.62 -11.27 30.28
CA THR A 905 -0.52 -11.53 31.73
C THR A 905 -1.29 -10.54 32.60
N ILE A 906 -1.88 -9.47 32.06
CA ILE A 906 -2.54 -8.40 32.84
C ILE A 906 -3.97 -8.18 32.35
N ALA A 907 -4.95 -8.66 33.13
CA ALA A 907 -6.34 -8.76 32.68
C ALA A 907 -7.05 -7.42 32.40
N ARG A 908 -6.49 -6.30 32.88
CA ARG A 908 -7.04 -4.95 32.69
C ARG A 908 -6.32 -4.14 31.62
N THR A 909 -5.27 -4.67 31.01
CA THR A 909 -4.54 -3.97 29.95
C THR A 909 -5.00 -4.47 28.58
N LEU A 910 -5.50 -3.56 27.74
CA LEU A 910 -5.94 -3.87 26.37
C LEU A 910 -5.27 -2.92 25.38
N PHE A 911 -4.97 -3.43 24.20
CA PHE A 911 -4.44 -2.68 23.07
C PHE A 911 -5.48 -2.69 21.95
N VAL A 912 -5.67 -1.53 21.33
CA VAL A 912 -6.64 -1.30 20.25
C VAL A 912 -5.88 -0.69 19.08
N ALA A 913 -5.83 -1.40 17.96
CA ALA A 913 -5.32 -0.88 16.70
C ALA A 913 -6.48 -0.42 15.81
N ASN A 914 -6.34 0.77 15.25
CA ASN A 914 -7.35 1.42 14.44
C ASN A 914 -6.69 2.19 13.27
N TRP A 915 -7.48 2.95 12.51
CA TRP A 915 -6.97 3.70 11.35
C TRP A 915 -6.05 4.89 11.70
N LEU A 916 -5.96 5.26 12.98
CA LEU A 916 -5.15 6.39 13.45
C LEU A 916 -4.03 5.96 14.41
N GLY A 917 -3.76 4.66 14.57
CA GLY A 917 -2.66 4.15 15.39
C GLY A 917 -3.08 3.12 16.44
N VAL A 918 -2.29 3.06 17.52
CA VAL A 918 -2.46 2.13 18.65
C VAL A 918 -2.89 2.88 19.90
N TYR A 919 -3.91 2.37 20.58
CA TYR A 919 -4.44 2.90 21.83
C TYR A 919 -4.33 1.84 22.93
N VAL A 920 -4.06 2.28 24.15
CA VAL A 920 -3.91 1.41 25.32
C VAL A 920 -4.81 1.87 26.45
N THR A 921 -5.35 0.90 27.17
CA THR A 921 -6.04 1.09 28.46
C THR A 921 -5.35 0.26 29.53
N PHE A 922 -5.30 0.75 30.76
CA PHE A 922 -4.82 0.01 31.94
C PHE A 922 -5.93 -0.25 32.97
N ASP A 923 -7.13 0.29 32.75
CA ASP A 923 -8.27 0.23 33.67
C ASP A 923 -9.39 -0.73 33.21
N GLY A 924 -9.13 -1.51 32.15
CA GLY A 924 -10.08 -2.45 31.57
C GLY A 924 -11.06 -1.83 30.59
N GLY A 925 -10.71 -0.69 29.99
CA GLY A 925 -11.46 -0.05 28.90
C GLY A 925 -12.39 1.09 29.33
N LEU A 926 -12.19 1.65 30.52
CA LEU A 926 -12.88 2.88 30.93
C LEU A 926 -12.25 4.08 30.20
N THR A 927 -10.92 4.16 30.20
CA THR A 927 -10.14 5.19 29.50
C THR A 927 -9.07 4.59 28.61
N PHE A 928 -8.87 5.21 27.45
CA PHE A 928 -7.83 4.89 26.46
C PHE A 928 -6.96 6.11 26.21
N SER A 929 -5.68 5.86 26.00
CA SER A 929 -4.71 6.85 25.53
C SER A 929 -4.04 6.31 24.27
N ARG A 930 -3.67 7.19 23.33
CA ARG A 930 -2.88 6.79 22.17
C ARG A 930 -1.46 6.47 22.65
N LEU A 931 -1.00 5.25 22.38
CA LEU A 931 0.26 4.73 22.93
C LEU A 931 1.44 5.49 22.31
N GLY A 932 2.33 6.02 23.16
CA GLY A 932 3.52 6.77 22.75
C GLY A 932 3.28 8.23 22.37
N ASP A 933 2.05 8.75 22.50
CA ASP A 933 1.77 10.16 22.22
C ASP A 933 2.41 11.13 23.24
N ASP A 934 2.87 10.63 24.37
CA ASP A 934 3.65 11.31 25.40
C ASP A 934 5.16 11.26 25.19
N THR A 935 5.62 10.66 24.08
CA THR A 935 7.05 10.56 23.71
C THR A 935 7.41 11.52 22.58
N ASP A 936 8.72 11.65 22.31
CA ASP A 936 9.22 12.47 21.19
C ASP A 936 9.05 11.82 19.82
N GLU A 937 8.84 10.50 19.77
CA GLU A 937 8.66 9.71 18.56
C GLU A 937 7.30 9.01 18.59
N PRO A 938 6.18 9.74 18.46
CA PRO A 938 4.87 9.14 18.45
C PRO A 938 4.68 8.31 17.17
N LEU A 939 3.85 7.27 17.24
CA LEU A 939 3.44 6.56 16.02
C LEU A 939 2.80 7.58 15.06
N PRO A 940 3.13 7.59 13.75
CA PRO A 940 2.43 8.40 12.77
C PRO A 940 0.93 8.11 12.76
N LEU A 941 0.09 9.04 12.28
CA LEU A 941 -1.33 8.76 12.07
C LEU A 941 -1.48 7.87 10.84
N VAL A 942 -1.34 6.58 11.07
CA VAL A 942 -1.37 5.52 10.06
C VAL A 942 -2.28 4.40 10.52
N GLN A 943 -2.90 3.74 9.55
CA GLN A 943 -3.71 2.56 9.79
C GLN A 943 -2.85 1.40 10.31
N VAL A 944 -3.26 0.82 11.44
CA VAL A 944 -2.63 -0.35 12.04
C VAL A 944 -3.52 -1.58 11.82
N SER A 945 -3.06 -2.51 11.00
CA SER A 945 -3.82 -3.71 10.59
C SER A 945 -3.83 -4.79 11.66
N ASP A 946 -2.68 -5.05 12.28
CA ASP A 946 -2.51 -6.10 13.29
C ASP A 946 -1.41 -5.76 14.31
N LEU A 947 -1.43 -6.45 15.44
CA LEU A 947 -0.55 -6.24 16.58
C LEU A 947 0.06 -7.55 17.05
N ALA A 948 1.33 -7.52 17.44
CA ALA A 948 1.95 -8.58 18.23
C ALA A 948 2.44 -8.01 19.57
N ILE A 949 2.19 -8.75 20.67
CA ILE A 949 2.54 -8.32 22.03
C ILE A 949 3.47 -9.35 22.65
N ILE A 950 4.65 -8.90 23.09
CA ILE A 950 5.59 -9.71 23.87
C ILE A 950 5.57 -9.19 25.32
N PRO A 951 5.10 -9.99 26.29
CA PRO A 951 5.10 -9.57 27.69
C PRO A 951 6.52 -9.56 28.26
N ARG A 952 6.83 -8.59 29.13
CA ARG A 952 8.06 -8.52 29.92
C ARG A 952 7.77 -8.66 31.41
N ALA A 953 8.84 -8.75 32.21
CA ALA A 953 8.75 -8.76 33.66
C ALA A 953 8.05 -7.50 34.20
N ALA A 954 7.51 -7.59 35.42
CA ALA A 954 6.82 -6.50 36.13
C ALA A 954 5.66 -5.82 35.38
N GLY A 955 5.16 -6.42 34.30
CA GLY A 955 4.08 -5.86 33.49
C GLY A 955 4.52 -4.95 32.35
N GLY A 956 5.82 -4.85 32.10
CA GLY A 956 6.34 -4.26 30.86
C GLY A 956 5.94 -5.09 29.64
N PHE A 957 6.10 -4.52 28.46
CA PHE A 957 5.71 -5.17 27.20
C PHE A 957 6.44 -4.56 26.01
N VAL A 958 6.58 -5.36 24.94
CA VAL A 958 6.86 -4.87 23.58
C VAL A 958 5.58 -4.97 22.77
N VAL A 959 5.18 -3.90 22.10
CA VAL A 959 4.14 -3.91 21.07
C VAL A 959 4.80 -3.73 19.72
N ARG A 960 4.49 -4.62 18.78
CA ARG A 960 4.82 -4.45 17.36
C ARG A 960 3.54 -4.20 16.57
N ALA A 961 3.53 -3.13 15.79
CA ALA A 961 2.39 -2.70 15.01
C ALA A 961 2.68 -2.87 13.52
N GLY A 962 1.92 -3.75 12.87
CA GLY A 962 1.87 -3.82 11.40
C GLY A 962 1.01 -2.68 10.88
N THR A 963 1.58 -1.84 10.02
CA THR A 963 0.88 -0.68 9.47
C THR A 963 0.63 -0.86 7.97
N ARG A 964 -0.39 -0.18 7.46
CA ARG A 964 -0.61 -0.04 6.03
C ARG A 964 0.09 1.22 5.54
N GLY A 965 1.29 1.03 4.99
CA GLY A 965 2.02 2.08 4.31
C GLY A 965 3.17 2.69 5.10
N ARG A 966 3.46 2.20 6.30
CA ARG A 966 4.63 2.58 7.10
C ARG A 966 5.40 1.39 7.66
N SER A 967 5.21 0.22 7.04
CA SER A 967 5.85 -1.03 7.45
C SER A 967 5.55 -1.37 8.92
N VAL A 968 6.55 -1.74 9.72
CA VAL A 968 6.37 -2.15 11.14
C VAL A 968 7.01 -1.15 12.09
N PHE A 969 6.30 -0.84 13.18
CA PHE A 969 6.86 -0.12 14.33
C PHE A 969 6.90 -0.98 15.57
N GLU A 970 7.87 -0.71 16.44
CA GLU A 970 8.04 -1.32 17.75
C GLU A 970 7.98 -0.27 18.86
N TYR A 971 7.27 -0.59 19.94
CA TYR A 971 7.23 0.20 21.18
C TYR A 971 7.65 -0.70 22.34
N ASP A 972 8.73 -0.35 23.02
CA ASP A 972 9.25 -1.10 24.17
C ASP A 972 8.97 -0.34 25.47
N ARG A 973 8.09 -0.88 26.30
CA ARG A 973 7.83 -0.36 27.65
C ARG A 973 8.53 -1.21 28.67
N VAL A 974 9.59 -0.66 29.26
CA VAL A 974 10.22 -1.17 30.47
C VAL A 974 9.59 -0.44 31.67
N LEU A 975 9.18 -1.19 32.70
CA LEU A 975 8.57 -0.66 33.92
C LEU A 975 9.53 -0.73 35.11
#